data_AF-A0A8T5IE16-F1
#
_entry.id   AF-A0A8T5IE16-F1
#
_cell.length_a   1.000
_cell.length_b   1.000
_cell.length_c   1.000
_cell.angle_alpha   90.00
_cell.angle_beta   90.00
_cell.angle_gamma   90.00
#
_symmetry.space_group_name_H-M   'P 1'
#
loop_
_entity.id
_entity.type
_entity.pdbx_description
1 polymer ?
#
loop_
_entity_poly.entity_id
_entity_poly.type
_entity_poly.pdbx_seq_one_letter_code
_entity_poly.pdbx_strand_id
1 'polypeptide(L)'
;MSSIIFFSLAILYVAMIILSHKAVNGMGEMRKTMRHLTVFMLDKAPAGVIDLFSKKEGSGSRSWIIHGALWATVAATIGFLNIWLKYDAQALDSFSSIGWKYNADVMSGFSETSLMFGFLFMTFIGSSLHILPRANGGKLASEANASLMAFAWSGILFFNLIILPLLLNFELLGDKDHLHRLFFPAAIQMAMAMILGALLLNLLLALGERTPSTSLSASTWFILLGFTSVIWAFIIRSSFLALFGKAVQLSLIGDISSYQQLISGDASTVVWMADRIVTGWFPLAMMLAVAYHVIPSISGSPIWSRSLSVVSFTLLFISVPVLMMSDVALADDTFLSVAAVLVVLGLVPLLASSSNLIATMQGRWEKVLASPGGAASASAVLLLPIVALMGFFSSLDEINGAHNMGGVQATVDHGLLWLVGGLMALAVWGKLFPEVVGRRLSSRSKARWAFWLFLSGGLGSTISMLMADFVSISMTDAGVEDVSSHLGGYYLTSAALFYALVMGTFVAAINLISTLFSDEVVADVAPVSSGMDSFELQPGSTSIRDLVSKGVGVDTVITINAALEGGEEDSTEVGVSAALHTDEGVVMPKAEPVKAAPVDALAAFQPELVDLARWLKSSGTTTIDLFMKMDLDSDGTISPFEFREGLASLDIVDLPPWDVEKLVTSMDLDGDGKINIPELDIHMMRIMNSLSAESDGKDTTDEADEDDSKDSTDEVAENTSLDEASLSLLKKAELVVLAEERGISSKGKKSDIIARLCE
;
A
#
# COMPACT_ATOMS: atom_id res chain seq x y z
N MET A 1 -27.29 29.96 3.61
CA MET A 1 -25.98 30.61 3.83
C MET A 1 -25.07 29.50 4.29
N SER A 2 -24.49 28.80 3.34
CA SER A 2 -23.69 27.57 3.52
C SER A 2 -22.55 27.54 2.48
N SER A 3 -22.30 28.66 1.81
CA SER A 3 -21.41 28.77 0.64
C SER A 3 -19.93 28.69 0.99
N ILE A 4 -19.53 29.07 2.21
CA ILE A 4 -18.11 29.09 2.60
C ILE A 4 -17.56 27.66 2.73
N ILE A 5 -18.29 26.73 3.34
CA ILE A 5 -17.86 25.33 3.45
C ILE A 5 -17.77 24.66 2.08
N PHE A 6 -18.77 24.85 1.21
CA PHE A 6 -18.71 24.29 -0.14
C PHE A 6 -17.54 24.86 -0.94
N PHE A 7 -17.27 26.16 -0.85
CA PHE A 7 -16.12 26.78 -1.50
C PHE A 7 -14.78 26.25 -0.94
N SER A 8 -14.66 26.15 0.39
CA SER A 8 -13.45 25.68 1.05
C SER A 8 -13.15 24.20 0.70
N LEU A 9 -14.18 23.35 0.70
CA LEU A 9 -14.08 21.96 0.26
C LEU A 9 -13.82 21.85 -1.25
N ALA A 10 -14.38 22.73 -2.08
CA ALA A 10 -14.08 22.74 -3.51
C ALA A 10 -12.58 23.01 -3.76
N ILE A 11 -11.94 23.88 -3.00
CA ILE A 11 -10.48 24.10 -3.07
C ILE A 11 -9.73 22.80 -2.73
N LEU A 12 -10.13 22.11 -1.66
CA LEU A 12 -9.53 20.83 -1.28
C LEU A 12 -9.68 19.78 -2.38
N TYR A 13 -10.89 19.62 -2.93
CA TYR A 13 -11.16 18.64 -3.99
C TYR A 13 -10.43 18.97 -5.29
N VAL A 14 -10.34 20.24 -5.68
CA VAL A 14 -9.53 20.65 -6.83
C VAL A 14 -8.06 20.30 -6.60
N ALA A 15 -7.52 20.55 -5.41
CA ALA A 15 -6.14 20.16 -5.08
C ALA A 15 -5.94 18.64 -5.15
N MET A 16 -6.87 17.84 -4.61
CA MET A 16 -6.83 16.38 -4.71
C MET A 16 -6.92 15.87 -6.15
N ILE A 17 -7.79 16.45 -6.98
CA ILE A 17 -7.94 16.07 -8.39
C ILE A 17 -6.66 16.39 -9.17
N ILE A 18 -6.10 17.59 -8.99
CA ILE A 18 -4.83 17.97 -9.61
C ILE A 18 -3.72 17.02 -9.19
N LEU A 19 -3.62 16.71 -7.90
CA LEU A 19 -2.64 15.78 -7.37
C LEU A 19 -2.82 14.38 -7.97
N SER A 20 -4.05 13.89 -8.02
CA SER A 20 -4.39 12.57 -8.55
C SER A 20 -4.03 12.46 -10.04
N HIS A 21 -4.35 13.50 -10.81
CA HIS A 21 -4.01 13.58 -12.23
C HIS A 21 -2.49 13.56 -12.43
N LYS A 22 -1.73 14.31 -11.61
CA LYS A 22 -0.25 14.33 -11.65
C LYS A 22 0.38 13.03 -11.16
N ALA A 23 -0.21 12.38 -10.17
CA ALA A 23 0.24 11.09 -9.65
C ALA A 23 0.13 9.97 -10.70
N VAL A 24 -0.94 9.98 -11.51
CA VAL A 24 -1.15 9.00 -12.58
C VAL A 24 -0.30 9.29 -13.81
N ASN A 25 -0.33 10.54 -14.30
CA ASN A 25 0.30 10.91 -15.58
C ASN A 25 1.79 11.27 -15.47
N GLY A 26 2.35 11.21 -14.27
CA GLY A 26 3.73 11.61 -13.97
C GLY A 26 3.86 13.11 -13.67
N MET A 27 4.88 13.46 -12.89
CA MET A 27 5.07 14.82 -12.37
C MET A 27 5.70 15.80 -13.37
N GLY A 28 6.24 15.35 -14.50
CA GLY A 28 6.80 16.21 -15.56
C GLY A 28 7.77 17.29 -15.03
N GLU A 29 7.66 18.52 -15.54
CA GLU A 29 8.44 19.70 -15.07
C GLU A 29 8.20 20.06 -13.60
N MET A 30 7.03 19.69 -13.04
CA MET A 30 6.70 19.94 -11.63
C MET A 30 7.67 19.20 -10.70
N ARG A 31 8.28 18.08 -11.16
CA ARG A 31 9.31 17.36 -10.41
C ARG A 31 10.53 18.23 -10.12
N LYS A 32 10.98 19.05 -11.08
CA LYS A 32 12.12 19.97 -10.87
C LYS A 32 11.77 21.03 -9.84
N THR A 33 10.59 21.64 -9.97
CA THR A 33 10.09 22.64 -9.02
C THR A 33 9.90 22.07 -7.62
N MET A 34 9.33 20.87 -7.50
CA MET A 34 9.16 20.18 -6.21
C MET A 34 10.49 19.77 -5.61
N ARG A 35 11.45 19.33 -6.43
CA ARG A 35 12.81 19.03 -5.96
C ARG A 35 13.47 20.31 -5.44
N HIS A 36 13.36 21.44 -6.13
CA HIS A 36 13.87 22.72 -5.67
C HIS A 36 13.18 23.20 -4.39
N LEU A 37 11.86 23.11 -4.31
CA LEU A 37 11.10 23.48 -3.11
C LEU A 37 11.46 22.57 -1.92
N THR A 38 11.58 21.27 -2.18
CA THR A 38 12.00 20.30 -1.16
C THR A 38 13.40 20.65 -0.72
N VAL A 39 14.39 20.72 -1.62
CA VAL A 39 15.77 21.13 -1.31
C VAL A 39 15.83 22.49 -0.61
N PHE A 40 14.99 23.46 -0.97
CA PHE A 40 14.90 24.74 -0.25
C PHE A 40 14.39 24.58 1.19
N MET A 41 13.34 23.78 1.40
CA MET A 41 12.85 23.43 2.74
C MET A 41 13.89 22.62 3.53
N LEU A 42 14.77 21.89 2.84
CA LEU A 42 15.88 21.10 3.41
C LEU A 42 17.10 21.98 3.78
N ASP A 43 17.53 22.87 2.91
CA ASP A 43 18.71 23.74 3.06
C ASP A 43 18.46 24.91 4.02
N LYS A 44 17.18 25.22 4.31
CA LYS A 44 16.81 26.21 5.33
C LYS A 44 16.70 25.64 6.75
N ALA A 45 16.88 24.33 6.96
CA ALA A 45 17.23 23.85 8.29
C ALA A 45 18.55 24.53 8.70
N PRO A 46 18.78 24.90 9.98
CA PRO A 46 20.01 25.55 10.39
C PRO A 46 21.20 24.73 9.89
N ALA A 47 22.05 25.33 9.05
CA ALA A 47 23.11 24.60 8.35
C ALA A 47 23.90 23.74 9.35
N GLY A 48 23.96 22.43 9.10
CA GLY A 48 24.59 21.43 9.97
C GLY A 48 23.63 20.59 10.83
N VAL A 49 22.38 21.00 11.07
CA VAL A 49 21.42 20.18 11.86
C VAL A 49 20.96 18.95 11.09
N ILE A 50 20.69 19.08 9.79
CA ILE A 50 20.27 17.95 8.95
C ILE A 50 21.38 16.89 8.80
N ASP A 51 22.65 17.30 8.91
CA ASP A 51 23.80 16.40 8.85
C ASP A 51 23.94 15.52 10.11
N LEU A 52 23.24 15.84 11.20
CA LEU A 52 23.12 14.96 12.37
C LEU A 52 22.24 13.74 12.09
N PHE A 53 21.45 13.76 11.01
CA PHE A 53 20.53 12.69 10.67
C PHE A 53 21.10 11.79 9.57
N SER A 54 20.82 10.49 9.71
CA SER A 54 21.29 9.50 8.75
C SER A 54 20.64 9.71 7.38
N LYS A 55 21.45 9.57 6.33
CA LYS A 55 20.97 9.50 4.93
C LYS A 55 20.74 8.06 4.48
N LYS A 56 20.87 7.08 5.39
CA LYS A 56 20.62 5.66 5.10
C LYS A 56 19.15 5.42 4.79
N GLU A 57 18.89 4.54 3.84
CA GLU A 57 17.54 4.11 3.47
C GLU A 57 16.79 3.58 4.71
N GLY A 58 15.51 3.93 4.81
CA GLY A 58 14.63 3.54 5.91
C GLY A 58 14.82 4.34 7.20
N SER A 59 15.84 5.21 7.31
CA SER A 59 16.09 5.96 8.55
C SER A 59 14.99 6.97 8.89
N GLY A 60 14.34 7.57 7.89
CA GLY A 60 13.18 8.44 8.05
C GLY A 60 12.00 7.69 8.66
N SER A 61 11.55 6.63 7.99
CA SER A 61 10.47 5.77 8.49
C SER A 61 10.76 5.21 9.89
N ARG A 62 11.99 4.73 10.11
CA ARG A 62 12.46 4.22 11.40
C ARG A 62 12.29 5.25 12.51
N SER A 63 12.70 6.50 12.28
CA SER A 63 12.63 7.56 13.29
C SER A 63 11.20 7.82 13.74
N TRP A 64 10.27 7.95 12.78
CA TRP A 64 8.84 8.14 13.05
C TRP A 64 8.23 6.98 13.85
N ILE A 65 8.51 5.73 13.46
CA ILE A 65 7.95 4.56 14.15
C ILE A 65 8.51 4.45 15.59
N ILE A 66 9.80 4.71 15.81
CA ILE A 66 10.41 4.68 17.17
C ILE A 66 9.78 5.74 18.08
N HIS A 67 9.60 6.97 17.58
CA HIS A 67 8.93 8.03 18.35
C HIS A 67 7.48 7.67 18.63
N GLY A 68 6.78 7.07 17.66
CA GLY A 68 5.44 6.53 17.86
C GLY A 68 5.37 5.51 18.99
N ALA A 69 6.34 4.58 19.07
CA ALA A 69 6.43 3.61 20.15
C ALA A 69 6.73 4.25 21.51
N LEU A 70 7.56 5.29 21.56
CA LEU A 70 7.83 6.05 22.78
C LEU A 70 6.57 6.76 23.29
N TRP A 71 5.89 7.49 22.40
CA TRP A 71 4.63 8.16 22.75
C TRP A 71 3.51 7.17 23.09
N ALA A 72 3.50 5.97 22.51
CA ALA A 72 2.54 4.92 22.87
C ALA A 72 2.62 4.56 24.36
N THR A 73 3.83 4.47 24.92
CA THR A 73 3.99 4.15 26.36
C THR A 73 3.45 5.26 27.25
N VAL A 74 3.64 6.52 26.84
CA VAL A 74 3.09 7.70 27.54
C VAL A 74 1.57 7.71 27.43
N ALA A 75 1.03 7.57 26.21
CA ALA A 75 -0.40 7.56 25.95
C ALA A 75 -1.12 6.42 26.68
N ALA A 76 -0.54 5.21 26.72
CA ALA A 76 -1.14 4.06 27.38
C ALA A 76 -1.19 4.25 28.90
N THR A 77 -0.11 4.81 29.49
CA THR A 77 -0.05 5.08 30.92
C THR A 77 -1.09 6.12 31.33
N ILE A 78 -1.20 7.23 30.59
CA ILE A 78 -2.13 8.31 30.91
C ILE A 78 -3.58 7.90 30.57
N GLY A 79 -3.79 7.14 29.50
CA GLY A 79 -5.08 6.56 29.17
C GLY A 79 -5.61 5.65 30.28
N PHE A 80 -4.74 4.82 30.87
CA PHE A 80 -5.10 4.01 32.04
C PHE A 80 -5.48 4.90 33.23
N LEU A 81 -4.67 5.92 33.53
CA LEU A 81 -4.95 6.84 34.63
C LEU A 81 -6.29 7.57 34.44
N ASN A 82 -6.63 7.99 33.21
CA ASN A 82 -7.91 8.61 32.92
C ASN A 82 -9.09 7.69 33.18
N ILE A 83 -9.01 6.41 32.81
CA ILE A 83 -10.06 5.43 33.11
C ILE A 83 -10.11 5.16 34.62
N TRP A 84 -8.96 5.03 35.27
CA TRP A 84 -8.86 4.79 36.71
C TRP A 84 -9.48 5.93 37.53
N LEU A 85 -9.25 7.18 37.11
CA LEU A 85 -9.80 8.37 37.78
C LEU A 85 -11.33 8.49 37.64
N LYS A 86 -11.94 7.87 36.61
CA LYS A 86 -13.40 7.73 36.55
C LYS A 86 -13.94 6.77 37.60
N TYR A 87 -13.13 5.80 38.04
CA TYR A 87 -13.48 4.91 39.16
C TYR A 87 -13.18 5.55 40.52
N ASP A 88 -11.98 6.10 40.70
CA ASP A 88 -11.55 6.74 41.94
C ASP A 88 -10.93 8.12 41.64
N ALA A 89 -11.75 9.16 41.80
CA ALA A 89 -11.37 10.54 41.54
C ALA A 89 -10.28 11.06 42.50
N GLN A 90 -10.09 10.43 43.66
CA GLN A 90 -9.12 10.84 44.68
C GLN A 90 -7.81 10.06 44.60
N ALA A 91 -7.68 9.11 43.67
CA ALA A 91 -6.52 8.22 43.57
C ALA A 91 -5.16 8.96 43.52
N LEU A 92 -5.14 10.17 42.94
CA LEU A 92 -3.94 10.98 42.78
C LEU A 92 -3.78 12.09 43.83
N ASP A 93 -4.71 12.24 44.78
CA ASP A 93 -4.66 13.30 45.80
C ASP A 93 -3.48 13.14 46.76
N SER A 94 -2.90 11.94 46.87
CA SER A 94 -1.68 11.70 47.64
C SER A 94 -0.48 12.54 47.16
N PHE A 95 -0.44 12.91 45.87
CA PHE A 95 0.59 13.79 45.30
C PHE A 95 0.41 15.27 45.69
N SER A 96 -0.72 15.65 46.32
CA SER A 96 -0.88 16.99 46.90
C SER A 96 0.15 17.26 48.00
N SER A 97 0.68 16.21 48.65
CA SER A 97 1.75 16.29 49.64
C SER A 97 3.07 16.86 49.10
N ILE A 98 3.35 16.67 47.80
CA ILE A 98 4.50 17.25 47.10
C ILE A 98 4.14 18.53 46.32
N GLY A 99 2.96 19.10 46.59
CA GLY A 99 2.47 20.33 45.96
C GLY A 99 1.93 20.15 44.54
N TRP A 100 1.74 18.90 44.08
CA TRP A 100 1.16 18.62 42.76
C TRP A 100 -0.35 18.35 42.88
N LYS A 101 -1.14 19.01 42.03
CA LYS A 101 -2.59 18.77 41.88
C LYS A 101 -2.88 18.42 40.44
N TYR A 102 -3.71 17.41 40.23
CA TYR A 102 -4.13 17.02 38.89
C TYR A 102 -5.36 17.83 38.45
N ASN A 103 -5.48 18.04 37.14
CA ASN A 103 -6.67 18.59 36.50
C ASN A 103 -7.15 17.55 35.47
N ALA A 104 -8.40 17.09 35.61
CA ALA A 104 -8.97 16.02 34.80
C ALA A 104 -9.05 16.38 33.32
N ASP A 105 -9.47 17.60 33.00
CA ASP A 105 -9.62 18.05 31.62
C ASP A 105 -8.26 18.13 30.91
N VAL A 106 -7.25 18.65 31.62
CA VAL A 106 -5.88 18.71 31.11
C VAL A 106 -5.31 17.31 30.90
N MET A 107 -5.62 16.36 31.78
CA MET A 107 -5.15 14.98 31.68
C MET A 107 -5.86 14.20 30.57
N SER A 108 -7.15 14.44 30.34
CA SER A 108 -7.89 13.88 29.19
C SER A 108 -7.31 14.38 27.88
N GLY A 109 -7.17 15.71 27.74
CA GLY A 109 -6.58 16.32 26.56
C GLY A 109 -5.13 15.86 26.30
N PHE A 110 -4.33 15.66 27.35
CA PHE A 110 -2.99 15.08 27.24
C PHE A 110 -3.06 13.66 26.67
N SER A 111 -3.92 12.80 27.24
CA SER A 111 -4.07 11.42 26.79
C SER A 111 -4.49 11.34 25.34
N GLU A 112 -5.50 12.10 24.94
CA GLU A 112 -6.01 12.11 23.56
C GLU A 112 -4.95 12.63 22.59
N THR A 113 -4.27 13.72 22.92
CA THR A 113 -3.21 14.30 22.07
C THR A 113 -2.03 13.35 21.93
N SER A 114 -1.59 12.73 23.03
CA SER A 114 -0.47 11.78 23.02
C SER A 114 -0.83 10.47 22.28
N LEU A 115 -2.07 9.98 22.41
CA LEU A 115 -2.58 8.83 21.66
C LEU A 115 -2.66 9.15 20.17
N MET A 116 -3.35 10.22 19.80
CA MET A 116 -3.63 10.54 18.41
C MET A 116 -2.36 11.00 17.69
N PHE A 117 -1.76 12.11 18.14
CA PHE A 117 -0.66 12.77 17.43
C PHE A 117 0.71 12.19 17.80
N GLY A 118 0.86 11.67 19.03
CA GLY A 118 2.10 11.09 19.51
C GLY A 118 2.27 9.64 19.09
N PHE A 119 1.28 8.78 19.32
CA PHE A 119 1.37 7.35 19.05
C PHE A 119 0.92 7.00 17.63
N LEU A 120 -0.35 7.22 17.30
CA LEU A 120 -0.95 6.72 16.06
C LEU A 120 -0.42 7.47 14.82
N PHE A 121 -0.51 8.80 14.78
CA PHE A 121 0.00 9.60 13.67
C PHE A 121 1.46 9.30 13.40
N MET A 122 2.30 9.23 14.43
CA MET A 122 3.73 8.98 14.26
C MET A 122 4.00 7.62 13.65
N THR A 123 3.37 6.57 14.19
CA THR A 123 3.52 5.20 13.69
C THR A 123 3.06 5.11 12.23
N PHE A 124 1.93 5.73 11.92
CA PHE A 124 1.32 5.67 10.60
C PHE A 124 2.04 6.51 9.55
N ILE A 125 2.45 7.74 9.87
CA ILE A 125 3.31 8.56 9.00
C ILE A 125 4.61 7.80 8.71
N GLY A 126 5.22 7.19 9.73
CA GLY A 126 6.40 6.34 9.57
C GLY A 126 6.15 5.17 8.62
N SER A 127 4.99 4.51 8.71
CA SER A 127 4.61 3.45 7.79
C SER A 127 4.40 3.97 6.36
N SER A 128 3.79 5.13 6.15
CA SER A 128 3.56 5.71 4.82
C SER A 128 4.87 6.03 4.09
N LEU A 129 5.86 6.52 4.84
CA LEU A 129 7.22 6.79 4.37
C LEU A 129 7.95 5.52 3.91
N HIS A 130 7.47 4.35 4.30
CA HIS A 130 7.97 3.06 3.84
C HIS A 130 7.17 2.47 2.69
N ILE A 131 5.84 2.43 2.87
CA ILE A 131 4.90 1.76 1.96
C ILE A 131 4.94 2.40 0.57
N LEU A 132 4.81 3.74 0.50
CA LEU A 132 4.62 4.43 -0.78
C LEU A 132 5.86 4.37 -1.68
N PRO A 133 7.09 4.65 -1.21
CA PRO A 133 8.27 4.53 -2.07
C PRO A 133 8.47 3.11 -2.59
N ARG A 134 8.33 2.10 -1.72
CA ARG A 134 8.53 0.69 -2.10
C ARG A 134 7.47 0.15 -3.04
N ALA A 135 6.20 0.52 -2.84
CA ALA A 135 5.12 0.15 -3.75
C ALA A 135 5.30 0.68 -5.18
N ASN A 136 6.22 1.63 -5.39
CA ASN A 136 6.52 2.21 -6.69
C ASN A 136 7.98 1.95 -7.13
N GLY A 137 8.70 1.02 -6.49
CA GLY A 137 10.08 0.65 -6.85
C GLY A 137 11.13 1.73 -6.57
N GLY A 138 10.80 2.74 -5.76
CA GLY A 138 11.65 3.90 -5.48
C GLY A 138 12.11 3.98 -4.03
N LYS A 139 12.91 5.01 -3.74
CA LYS A 139 13.35 5.37 -2.38
C LYS A 139 12.81 6.75 -2.00
N LEU A 140 12.84 7.07 -0.71
CA LEU A 140 12.56 8.44 -0.30
C LEU A 140 13.60 9.40 -0.88
N ALA A 141 13.16 10.57 -1.32
CA ALA A 141 14.07 11.58 -1.87
C ALA A 141 15.02 12.14 -0.80
N SER A 142 14.59 12.23 0.46
CA SER A 142 15.45 12.62 1.59
C SER A 142 15.07 11.92 2.88
N GLU A 143 15.88 10.94 3.28
CA GLU A 143 15.74 10.19 4.53
C GLU A 143 16.09 11.02 5.77
N ALA A 144 17.12 11.86 5.66
CA ALA A 144 17.56 12.74 6.74
C ALA A 144 16.47 13.77 7.10
N ASN A 145 15.77 14.30 6.10
CA ASN A 145 14.64 15.19 6.33
C ASN A 145 13.47 14.50 7.01
N ALA A 146 13.09 13.33 6.50
CA ALA A 146 12.01 12.56 7.08
C ALA A 146 12.32 12.27 8.56
N SER A 147 13.58 11.97 8.89
CA SER A 147 14.04 11.80 10.26
C SER A 147 13.94 13.10 11.07
N LEU A 148 14.49 14.22 10.59
CA LEU A 148 14.41 15.53 11.24
C LEU A 148 12.96 15.93 11.56
N MET A 149 12.04 15.71 10.61
CA MET A 149 10.62 15.99 10.78
C MET A 149 9.98 15.18 11.91
N ALA A 150 10.43 13.95 12.17
CA ALA A 150 9.98 13.17 13.32
C ALA A 150 10.37 13.83 14.65
N PHE A 151 11.61 14.31 14.75
CA PHE A 151 12.08 15.03 15.94
C PHE A 151 11.37 16.36 16.10
N ALA A 152 11.15 17.10 15.01
CA ALA A 152 10.40 18.36 15.03
C ALA A 152 8.97 18.15 15.53
N TRP A 153 8.27 17.13 15.03
CA TRP A 153 6.92 16.81 15.48
C TRP A 153 6.88 16.39 16.95
N SER A 154 7.78 15.49 17.38
CA SER A 154 7.86 15.11 18.80
C SER A 154 8.23 16.29 19.71
N GLY A 155 9.10 17.18 19.24
CA GLY A 155 9.46 18.41 19.94
C GLY A 155 8.28 19.37 20.07
N ILE A 156 7.45 19.52 19.02
CA ILE A 156 6.20 20.30 19.08
C ILE A 156 5.23 19.69 20.09
N LEU A 157 5.07 18.36 20.11
CA LEU A 157 4.21 17.70 21.09
C LEU A 157 4.71 17.89 22.51
N PHE A 158 6.01 17.70 22.74
CA PHE A 158 6.62 17.95 24.05
C PHE A 158 6.47 19.40 24.49
N PHE A 159 6.67 20.34 23.55
CA PHE A 159 6.45 21.76 23.81
C PHE A 159 4.99 22.03 24.17
N ASN A 160 4.04 21.53 23.38
CA ASN A 160 2.60 21.75 23.59
C ASN A 160 2.09 21.15 24.90
N LEU A 161 2.49 19.91 25.21
CA LEU A 161 1.93 19.15 26.33
C LEU A 161 2.62 19.39 27.67
N ILE A 162 3.89 19.83 27.66
CA ILE A 162 4.70 19.93 28.89
C ILE A 162 5.27 21.34 29.06
N ILE A 163 6.05 21.84 28.09
CA ILE A 163 6.76 23.11 28.26
C ILE A 163 5.79 24.29 28.32
N LEU A 164 4.83 24.35 27.40
CA LEU A 164 3.91 25.48 27.29
C LEU A 164 3.04 25.61 28.55
N PRO A 165 2.37 24.56 29.06
CA PRO A 165 1.66 24.65 30.35
C PRO A 165 2.56 25.09 31.51
N LEU A 166 3.81 24.61 31.56
CA LEU A 166 4.76 24.99 32.62
C LEU A 166 5.12 26.48 32.56
N LEU A 167 5.44 27.00 31.37
CA LEU A 167 5.76 28.42 31.17
C LEU A 167 4.59 29.34 31.53
N LEU A 168 3.36 28.89 31.25
CA LEU A 168 2.14 29.63 31.56
C LEU A 168 1.83 29.61 33.07
N ASN A 169 2.00 28.46 33.74
CA ASN A 169 1.73 28.32 35.17
C ASN A 169 2.71 29.14 36.05
N PHE A 170 3.94 29.36 35.58
CA PHE A 170 4.90 30.23 36.27
C PHE A 170 4.77 31.72 35.94
N GLU A 171 3.70 32.13 35.23
CA GLU A 171 3.50 33.50 34.73
C GLU A 171 4.72 34.07 33.99
N LEU A 172 5.60 33.20 33.46
CA LEU A 172 6.88 33.60 32.87
C LEU A 172 6.70 34.45 31.60
N LEU A 173 5.51 34.33 30.99
CA LEU A 173 5.07 35.08 29.80
C LEU A 173 4.25 36.35 30.14
N GLY A 174 3.99 36.63 31.43
CA GLY A 174 3.14 37.71 31.93
C GLY A 174 1.64 37.54 31.61
N ASP A 175 0.84 38.56 31.88
CA ASP A 175 -0.60 38.64 31.55
C ASP A 175 -0.80 38.85 30.03
N LYS A 176 -0.41 37.84 29.25
CA LYS A 176 -0.52 37.81 27.79
C LYS A 176 -1.44 36.70 27.34
N ASP A 177 -2.66 36.79 27.83
CA ASP A 177 -3.80 35.94 27.52
C ASP A 177 -4.01 35.65 26.02
N HIS A 178 -3.61 36.58 25.15
CA HIS A 178 -3.67 36.40 23.69
C HIS A 178 -2.61 35.45 23.13
N LEU A 179 -1.39 35.41 23.72
CA LEU A 179 -0.33 34.53 23.26
C LEU A 179 -0.68 33.05 23.52
N HIS A 180 -1.23 32.75 24.69
CA HIS A 180 -1.55 31.38 25.08
C HIS A 180 -2.75 30.80 24.33
N ARG A 181 -3.82 31.59 24.15
CA ARG A 181 -5.09 31.10 23.61
C ARG A 181 -5.17 31.08 22.09
N LEU A 182 -4.43 31.98 21.46
CA LEU A 182 -4.55 32.21 20.03
C LEU A 182 -3.28 31.84 19.28
N PHE A 183 -2.18 32.48 19.67
CA PHE A 183 -0.96 32.42 18.91
C PHE A 183 -0.33 31.03 18.94
N PHE A 184 -0.11 30.46 20.13
CA PHE A 184 0.56 29.16 20.24
C PHE A 184 -0.22 28.03 19.56
N PRO A 185 -1.53 27.83 19.79
CA PRO A 185 -2.24 26.72 19.14
C PRO A 185 -2.32 26.90 17.63
N ALA A 186 -2.48 28.14 17.12
CA ALA A 186 -2.46 28.41 15.68
C ALA A 186 -1.08 28.15 15.08
N ALA A 187 -0.01 28.61 15.73
CA ALA A 187 1.37 28.41 15.30
C ALA A 187 1.76 26.92 15.32
N ILE A 188 1.33 26.17 16.33
CA ILE A 188 1.56 24.72 16.43
C ILE A 188 0.90 23.98 15.27
N GLN A 189 -0.37 24.28 14.97
CA GLN A 189 -1.07 23.64 13.85
C GLN A 189 -0.45 24.01 12.50
N MET A 190 -0.01 25.27 12.32
CA MET A 190 0.71 25.68 11.11
C MET A 190 2.05 24.95 10.99
N ALA A 191 2.79 24.79 12.10
CA ALA A 191 4.04 24.05 12.13
C ALA A 191 3.83 22.57 11.78
N MET A 192 2.77 21.94 12.30
CA MET A 192 2.38 20.58 11.92
C MET A 192 2.04 20.47 10.42
N ALA A 193 1.30 21.44 9.87
CA ALA A 193 1.01 21.49 8.44
C ALA A 193 2.28 21.60 7.58
N MET A 194 3.25 22.43 7.99
CA MET A 194 4.54 22.57 7.30
C MET A 194 5.35 21.28 7.33
N ILE A 195 5.38 20.59 8.47
CA ILE A 195 6.04 19.27 8.60
C ILE A 195 5.41 18.27 7.64
N LEU A 196 4.08 18.14 7.66
CA LEU A 196 3.36 17.21 6.79
C LEU A 196 3.51 17.59 5.31
N GLY A 197 3.55 18.88 4.99
CA GLY A 197 3.86 19.38 3.65
C GLY A 197 5.24 18.96 3.16
N ALA A 198 6.27 19.07 4.00
CA ALA A 198 7.62 18.60 3.67
C ALA A 198 7.66 17.07 3.44
N LEU A 199 6.91 16.30 4.23
CA LEU A 199 6.79 14.85 4.04
C LEU A 199 6.01 14.49 2.77
N LEU A 200 4.92 15.19 2.47
CA LEU A 200 4.14 14.98 1.25
C LEU A 200 5.00 15.27 0.01
N LEU A 201 5.79 16.35 0.01
CA LEU A 201 6.72 16.63 -1.07
C LEU A 201 7.75 15.51 -1.25
N ASN A 202 8.27 14.96 -0.14
CA ASN A 202 9.19 13.83 -0.17
C ASN A 202 8.55 12.57 -0.77
N LEU A 203 7.32 12.25 -0.37
CA LEU A 203 6.53 11.14 -0.90
C LEU A 203 6.21 11.30 -2.39
N LEU A 204 5.85 12.52 -2.81
CA LEU A 204 5.57 12.81 -4.21
C LEU A 204 6.84 12.74 -5.06
N LEU A 205 7.99 13.18 -4.56
CA LEU A 205 9.26 13.02 -5.26
C LEU A 205 9.63 11.55 -5.44
N ALA A 206 9.41 10.73 -4.42
CA ALA A 206 9.57 9.27 -4.51
C ALA A 206 8.62 8.67 -5.57
N LEU A 207 7.39 9.18 -5.65
CA LEU A 207 6.44 8.78 -6.69
C LEU A 207 6.87 9.22 -8.10
N GLY A 208 7.52 10.38 -8.23
CA GLY A 208 7.99 10.93 -9.51
C GLY A 208 9.16 10.16 -10.13
N GLU A 209 9.73 9.18 -9.44
CA GLU A 209 10.75 8.24 -9.96
C GLU A 209 10.14 7.02 -10.65
N ARG A 210 8.81 6.86 -10.57
CA ARG A 210 8.05 5.77 -11.20
C ARG A 210 8.03 5.87 -12.73
N THR A 211 8.09 4.73 -13.41
CA THR A 211 7.75 4.61 -14.84
C THR A 211 6.24 4.79 -15.05
N PRO A 212 5.78 5.64 -16.00
CA PRO A 212 4.35 6.01 -16.13
C PRO A 212 3.35 4.85 -16.33
N SER A 213 3.79 3.66 -16.75
CA SER A 213 2.93 2.54 -17.17
C SER A 213 2.28 1.72 -16.05
N THR A 214 2.76 1.80 -14.80
CA THR A 214 2.20 1.00 -13.68
C THR A 214 0.91 1.64 -13.11
N SER A 215 -0.02 0.83 -12.59
CA SER A 215 -1.15 1.37 -11.81
C SER A 215 -0.71 1.68 -10.37
N LEU A 216 -1.28 2.73 -9.77
CA LEU A 216 -1.02 3.05 -8.36
C LEU A 216 -1.78 2.09 -7.44
N SER A 217 -1.10 1.59 -6.42
CA SER A 217 -1.71 0.75 -5.38
C SER A 217 -2.78 1.50 -4.58
N ALA A 218 -3.73 0.77 -3.98
CA ALA A 218 -4.75 1.35 -3.10
C ALA A 218 -4.11 2.09 -1.90
N SER A 219 -3.06 1.52 -1.30
CA SER A 219 -2.32 2.17 -0.21
C SER A 219 -1.74 3.51 -0.61
N THR A 220 -1.23 3.64 -1.84
CA THR A 220 -0.72 4.92 -2.36
C THR A 220 -1.81 5.99 -2.39
N TRP A 221 -3.02 5.65 -2.83
CA TRP A 221 -4.14 6.58 -2.88
C TRP A 221 -4.55 7.09 -1.50
N PHE A 222 -4.71 6.19 -0.53
CA PHE A 222 -5.01 6.57 0.85
C PHE A 222 -3.93 7.49 1.45
N ILE A 223 -2.65 7.19 1.18
CA ILE A 223 -1.53 8.02 1.66
C ILE A 223 -1.60 9.42 1.04
N LEU A 224 -1.66 9.54 -0.29
CA LEU A 224 -1.61 10.83 -0.97
C LEU A 224 -2.79 11.75 -0.60
N LEU A 225 -4.01 11.20 -0.64
CA LEU A 225 -5.23 11.94 -0.32
C LEU A 225 -5.31 12.24 1.18
N GLY A 226 -4.86 11.32 2.04
CA GLY A 226 -4.74 11.54 3.48
C GLY A 226 -3.82 12.70 3.81
N PHE A 227 -2.59 12.69 3.31
CA PHE A 227 -1.64 13.80 3.54
C PHE A 227 -2.17 15.14 3.02
N THR A 228 -2.79 15.15 1.84
CA THR A 228 -3.31 16.39 1.26
C THR A 228 -4.47 16.98 2.06
N SER A 229 -5.42 16.13 2.47
CA SER A 229 -6.55 16.57 3.31
C SER A 229 -6.11 17.06 4.68
N VAL A 230 -5.23 16.33 5.36
CA VAL A 230 -4.80 16.73 6.72
C VAL A 230 -3.99 18.03 6.72
N ILE A 231 -3.18 18.28 5.69
CA ILE A 231 -2.44 19.55 5.53
C ILE A 231 -3.43 20.70 5.38
N TRP A 232 -4.43 20.55 4.49
CA TRP A 232 -5.49 21.53 4.33
C TRP A 232 -6.22 21.79 5.64
N ALA A 233 -6.56 20.73 6.38
CA ALA A 233 -7.30 20.85 7.62
C ALA A 233 -6.52 21.58 8.72
N PHE A 234 -5.22 21.31 8.89
CA PHE A 234 -4.38 22.06 9.83
C PHE A 234 -4.22 23.53 9.43
N ILE A 235 -4.10 23.85 8.14
CA ILE A 235 -4.04 25.24 7.65
C ILE A 235 -5.35 25.97 7.97
N ILE A 236 -6.49 25.33 7.71
CA ILE A 236 -7.81 25.89 8.00
C ILE A 236 -7.98 26.13 9.50
N ARG A 237 -7.74 25.11 10.34
CA ARG A 237 -7.86 25.24 11.79
C ARG A 237 -6.95 26.36 12.33
N SER A 238 -5.71 26.45 11.84
CA SER A 238 -4.75 27.50 12.23
C SER A 238 -5.20 28.90 11.81
N SER A 239 -5.63 29.06 10.55
CA SER A 239 -6.02 30.35 9.99
C SER A 239 -7.30 30.90 10.63
N PHE A 240 -8.29 30.03 10.89
CA PHE A 240 -9.53 30.43 11.55
C PHE A 240 -9.31 30.79 13.01
N LEU A 241 -8.44 30.06 13.71
CA LEU A 241 -8.04 30.42 15.06
C LEU A 241 -7.39 31.82 15.05
N ALA A 242 -6.42 32.08 14.18
CA ALA A 242 -5.75 33.38 14.09
C ALA A 242 -6.69 34.55 13.73
N LEU A 243 -7.72 34.32 12.93
CA LEU A 243 -8.64 35.36 12.44
C LEU A 243 -9.81 35.64 13.40
N PHE A 244 -10.34 34.63 14.09
CA PHE A 244 -11.62 34.74 14.82
C PHE A 244 -11.52 34.59 16.34
N GLY A 245 -10.34 34.26 16.91
CA GLY A 245 -10.29 33.91 18.34
C GLY A 245 -10.37 35.06 19.36
N LYS A 246 -10.86 36.25 18.98
CA LYS A 246 -11.42 37.21 19.94
C LYS A 246 -12.84 36.83 20.39
N ALA A 247 -13.62 36.17 19.54
CA ALA A 247 -14.89 35.59 19.98
C ALA A 247 -14.64 34.45 21.00
N VAL A 248 -13.49 33.75 20.88
CA VAL A 248 -13.04 32.59 21.69
C VAL A 248 -12.94 32.87 23.21
N GLN A 249 -13.10 34.11 23.63
CA GLN A 249 -12.84 34.61 24.97
C GLN A 249 -13.86 34.18 26.07
N LEU A 250 -14.93 33.43 25.76
CA LEU A 250 -16.01 33.16 26.73
C LEU A 250 -16.17 31.70 27.20
N SER A 251 -15.34 30.74 26.76
CA SER A 251 -15.46 29.34 27.21
C SER A 251 -14.10 28.65 27.20
N LEU A 252 -13.42 28.58 28.34
CA LEU A 252 -12.01 28.16 28.41
C LEU A 252 -11.68 27.40 29.69
N ILE A 253 -12.29 26.22 29.87
CA ILE A 253 -11.68 25.07 30.56
C ILE A 253 -12.29 23.81 29.94
N GLY A 254 -11.49 23.02 29.23
CA GLY A 254 -11.84 21.65 28.82
C GLY A 254 -12.47 21.48 27.42
N ASP A 255 -12.05 20.39 26.78
CA ASP A 255 -12.59 19.76 25.57
C ASP A 255 -12.23 20.37 24.20
N ILE A 256 -11.76 19.52 23.28
CA ILE A 256 -11.43 19.85 21.89
C ILE A 256 -12.71 20.21 21.09
N SER A 257 -13.89 19.85 21.60
CA SER A 257 -15.20 20.28 21.10
C SER A 257 -15.47 21.80 21.28
N SER A 258 -14.80 22.46 22.23
CA SER A 258 -15.09 23.85 22.62
C SER A 258 -14.67 24.93 21.60
N TYR A 259 -13.90 24.57 20.56
CA TYR A 259 -13.52 25.52 19.49
C TYR A 259 -14.70 25.95 18.61
N GLN A 260 -15.79 25.17 18.59
CA GLN A 260 -16.83 25.29 17.59
C GLN A 260 -17.96 26.25 17.95
N GLN A 261 -18.24 26.42 19.25
CA GLN A 261 -19.35 27.25 19.77
C GLN A 261 -19.15 28.76 19.57
N LEU A 262 -18.01 29.17 19.02
CA LEU A 262 -17.50 30.53 19.16
C LEU A 262 -17.12 31.18 17.83
N ILE A 263 -17.45 30.50 16.73
CA ILE A 263 -17.26 30.93 15.35
C ILE A 263 -18.66 31.22 14.77
N SER A 264 -18.86 32.40 14.17
CA SER A 264 -20.15 32.77 13.56
C SER A 264 -20.63 31.71 12.55
N GLY A 265 -21.85 31.19 12.73
CA GLY A 265 -22.63 30.35 11.80
C GLY A 265 -21.80 29.56 10.77
N ASP A 266 -21.65 30.11 9.56
CA ASP A 266 -20.99 29.46 8.42
C ASP A 266 -19.53 28.99 8.67
N ALA A 267 -18.76 29.72 9.48
CA ALA A 267 -17.35 29.40 9.70
C ALA A 267 -17.15 28.25 10.70
N SER A 268 -18.14 27.97 11.56
CA SER A 268 -18.12 26.82 12.48
C SER A 268 -18.12 25.49 11.72
N THR A 269 -18.94 25.39 10.66
CA THR A 269 -19.06 24.18 9.83
C THR A 269 -17.75 23.83 9.11
N VAL A 270 -16.99 24.84 8.66
CA VAL A 270 -15.69 24.67 8.00
C VAL A 270 -14.65 24.09 8.97
N VAL A 271 -14.59 24.65 10.19
CA VAL A 271 -13.65 24.20 11.22
C VAL A 271 -14.01 22.82 11.74
N TRP A 272 -15.32 22.54 11.91
CA TRP A 272 -15.81 21.21 12.23
C TRP A 272 -15.40 20.17 11.20
N MET A 273 -15.57 20.47 9.90
CA MET A 273 -15.14 19.57 8.84
C MET A 273 -13.62 19.38 8.85
N ALA A 274 -12.85 20.45 9.06
CA ALA A 274 -11.41 20.33 9.21
C ALA A 274 -11.03 19.46 10.41
N ASP A 275 -11.77 19.51 11.52
CA ASP A 275 -11.55 18.60 12.64
C ASP A 275 -11.84 17.14 12.25
N ARG A 276 -12.98 16.86 11.59
CA ARG A 276 -13.30 15.52 11.05
C ARG A 276 -12.25 14.97 10.11
N ILE A 277 -11.57 15.82 9.35
CA ILE A 277 -10.46 15.41 8.49
C ILE A 277 -9.24 14.99 9.31
N VAL A 278 -8.90 15.76 10.35
CA VAL A 278 -7.74 15.47 11.22
C VAL A 278 -7.98 14.21 12.06
N THR A 279 -9.16 14.08 12.66
CA THR A 279 -9.47 13.00 13.61
C THR A 279 -10.03 11.76 12.91
N GLY A 280 -10.77 11.93 11.81
CA GLY A 280 -11.40 10.85 11.06
C GLY A 280 -10.64 10.45 9.79
N TRP A 281 -10.66 11.29 8.74
CA TRP A 281 -10.11 10.90 7.43
C TRP A 281 -8.66 10.45 7.48
N PHE A 282 -7.78 11.24 8.10
CA PHE A 282 -6.34 10.93 8.08
C PHE A 282 -6.00 9.62 8.79
N PRO A 283 -6.40 9.39 10.06
CA PRO A 283 -6.13 8.12 10.74
C PRO A 283 -6.73 6.93 10.02
N LEU A 284 -8.00 7.02 9.58
CA LEU A 284 -8.67 5.94 8.85
C LEU A 284 -7.94 5.62 7.54
N ALA A 285 -7.58 6.65 6.77
CA ALA A 285 -6.83 6.47 5.54
C ALA A 285 -5.49 5.78 5.78
N MET A 286 -4.74 6.18 6.81
CA MET A 286 -3.47 5.53 7.10
C MET A 286 -3.64 4.09 7.61
N MET A 287 -4.63 3.82 8.46
CA MET A 287 -4.92 2.45 8.91
C MET A 287 -5.26 1.55 7.73
N LEU A 288 -6.10 2.02 6.80
CA LEU A 288 -6.44 1.30 5.58
C LEU A 288 -5.23 1.14 4.67
N ALA A 289 -4.41 2.18 4.50
CA ALA A 289 -3.18 2.09 3.71
C ALA A 289 -2.24 0.99 4.21
N VAL A 290 -2.07 0.88 5.54
CA VAL A 290 -1.30 -0.19 6.17
C VAL A 290 -1.97 -1.54 5.92
N ALA A 291 -3.29 -1.66 6.12
CA ALA A 291 -4.01 -2.91 5.94
C ALA A 291 -3.90 -3.45 4.49
N TYR A 292 -4.09 -2.57 3.50
CA TYR A 292 -3.95 -2.86 2.07
C TYR A 292 -2.52 -3.19 1.64
N HIS A 293 -1.52 -2.92 2.48
CA HIS A 293 -0.13 -3.31 2.24
C HIS A 293 0.26 -4.59 2.99
N VAL A 294 -0.08 -4.68 4.28
CA VAL A 294 0.29 -5.79 5.17
C VAL A 294 -0.42 -7.09 4.79
N ILE A 295 -1.73 -7.03 4.54
CA ILE A 295 -2.51 -8.25 4.34
C ILE A 295 -2.09 -8.96 3.05
N PRO A 296 -2.06 -8.29 1.87
CA PRO A 296 -1.62 -8.93 0.63
C PRO A 296 -0.16 -9.39 0.69
N SER A 297 0.73 -8.61 1.31
CA SER A 297 2.16 -8.99 1.40
C SER A 297 2.42 -10.23 2.26
N ILE A 298 1.58 -10.49 3.27
CA ILE A 298 1.70 -11.71 4.09
C ILE A 298 0.94 -12.87 3.45
N SER A 299 -0.28 -12.64 2.96
CA SER A 299 -1.08 -13.72 2.33
C SER A 299 -0.44 -14.20 1.03
N GLY A 300 0.26 -13.33 0.29
CA GLY A 300 0.69 -13.58 -1.08
C GLY A 300 -0.49 -13.71 -2.04
N SER A 301 -1.67 -13.21 -1.64
CA SER A 301 -2.90 -13.18 -2.42
C SER A 301 -3.10 -11.78 -3.00
N PRO A 302 -3.77 -11.65 -4.15
CA PRO A 302 -4.05 -10.35 -4.73
C PRO A 302 -5.21 -9.70 -3.99
N ILE A 303 -5.32 -8.37 -4.09
CA ILE A 303 -6.49 -7.68 -3.54
C ILE A 303 -7.73 -8.20 -4.28
N TRP A 304 -8.72 -8.68 -3.52
CA TRP A 304 -9.90 -9.37 -4.06
C TRP A 304 -10.67 -8.55 -5.09
N SER A 305 -10.91 -7.26 -4.82
CA SER A 305 -11.64 -6.37 -5.73
C SER A 305 -10.99 -5.00 -5.87
N ARG A 306 -10.67 -4.65 -7.13
CA ARG A 306 -10.19 -3.32 -7.50
C ARG A 306 -11.28 -2.27 -7.40
N SER A 307 -12.49 -2.56 -7.86
CA SER A 307 -13.61 -1.62 -7.79
C SER A 307 -13.94 -1.27 -6.34
N LEU A 308 -13.90 -2.26 -5.45
CA LEU A 308 -14.13 -2.05 -4.02
C LEU A 308 -13.03 -1.20 -3.38
N SER A 309 -11.78 -1.36 -3.81
CA SER A 309 -10.67 -0.48 -3.42
C SER A 309 -10.90 0.96 -3.86
N VAL A 310 -11.34 1.17 -5.11
CA VAL A 310 -11.64 2.50 -5.68
C VAL A 310 -12.79 3.18 -4.94
N VAL A 311 -13.88 2.45 -4.70
CA VAL A 311 -15.01 2.92 -3.89
C VAL A 311 -14.52 3.33 -2.51
N SER A 312 -13.66 2.51 -1.89
CA SER A 312 -13.15 2.77 -0.55
C SER A 312 -12.35 4.05 -0.44
N PHE A 313 -11.29 4.23 -1.24
CA PHE A 313 -10.50 5.46 -1.13
C PHE A 313 -11.27 6.67 -1.63
N THR A 314 -12.15 6.54 -2.63
CA THR A 314 -12.89 7.71 -3.15
C THR A 314 -13.96 8.19 -2.17
N LEU A 315 -14.78 7.27 -1.65
CA LEU A 315 -15.86 7.65 -0.73
C LEU A 315 -15.33 8.10 0.62
N LEU A 316 -14.20 7.58 1.10
CA LEU A 316 -13.60 8.04 2.35
C LEU A 316 -13.36 9.56 2.33
N PHE A 317 -12.86 10.11 1.23
CA PHE A 317 -12.56 11.54 1.11
C PHE A 317 -13.72 12.39 0.57
N ILE A 318 -14.92 11.83 0.36
CA ILE A 318 -16.11 12.61 -0.04
C ILE A 318 -17.17 12.60 1.08
N SER A 319 -17.14 11.58 1.93
CA SER A 319 -18.07 11.38 3.03
C SER A 319 -17.65 12.09 4.31
N VAL A 320 -18.57 12.14 5.27
CA VAL A 320 -18.25 12.51 6.66
C VAL A 320 -17.98 11.20 7.41
N PRO A 321 -16.86 11.08 8.16
CA PRO A 321 -16.57 9.91 8.98
C PRO A 321 -17.71 9.58 9.95
N VAL A 322 -18.05 8.30 10.05
CA VAL A 322 -18.99 7.78 11.07
C VAL A 322 -18.38 7.69 12.47
N LEU A 323 -17.13 8.13 12.63
CA LEU A 323 -16.33 8.01 13.86
C LEU A 323 -15.69 9.37 14.14
N MET A 324 -15.33 9.64 15.40
CA MET A 324 -14.82 10.93 15.86
C MET A 324 -15.82 12.06 15.62
N MET A 325 -17.11 11.78 15.84
CA MET A 325 -18.18 12.77 15.65
C MET A 325 -18.30 13.70 16.86
N SER A 326 -18.68 14.94 16.58
CA SER A 326 -19.10 15.94 17.55
C SER A 326 -20.25 16.74 16.95
N ASP A 327 -20.99 17.43 17.81
CA ASP A 327 -22.08 18.32 17.43
C ASP A 327 -21.66 19.39 16.41
N VAL A 328 -22.65 19.89 15.64
CA VAL A 328 -22.46 21.04 14.77
C VAL A 328 -23.11 22.30 15.32
N ALA A 329 -22.46 22.92 16.31
CA ALA A 329 -22.96 24.17 16.89
C ALA A 329 -23.25 25.22 15.80
N LEU A 330 -24.46 25.79 15.81
CA LEU A 330 -24.90 26.86 14.91
C LEU A 330 -25.03 26.49 13.41
N ALA A 331 -25.09 25.19 13.07
CA ALA A 331 -25.44 24.75 11.72
C ALA A 331 -26.92 24.98 11.39
N ASP A 332 -27.21 25.24 10.12
CA ASP A 332 -28.58 25.27 9.62
C ASP A 332 -29.10 23.86 9.28
N ASP A 333 -30.42 23.69 9.30
CA ASP A 333 -31.08 22.40 9.03
C ASP A 333 -30.68 21.80 7.67
N THR A 334 -30.37 22.67 6.69
CA THR A 334 -29.93 22.23 5.36
C THR A 334 -28.56 21.57 5.41
N PHE A 335 -27.60 22.16 6.13
CA PHE A 335 -26.29 21.56 6.32
C PHE A 335 -26.37 20.27 7.12
N LEU A 336 -27.13 20.25 8.22
CA LEU A 336 -27.31 19.04 9.04
C LEU A 336 -27.88 17.88 8.20
N SER A 337 -28.88 18.15 7.37
CA SER A 337 -29.46 17.14 6.46
C SER A 337 -28.43 16.60 5.46
N VAL A 338 -27.62 17.49 4.85
CA VAL A 338 -26.56 17.07 3.91
C VAL A 338 -25.47 16.29 4.65
N ALA A 339 -25.04 16.74 5.82
CA ALA A 339 -24.01 16.09 6.61
C ALA A 339 -24.47 14.70 7.07
N ALA A 340 -25.72 14.53 7.50
CA ALA A 340 -26.29 13.22 7.84
C ALA A 340 -26.26 12.24 6.66
N VAL A 341 -26.59 12.70 5.44
CA VAL A 341 -26.45 11.86 4.22
C VAL A 341 -24.98 11.49 3.97
N LEU A 342 -24.06 12.42 4.16
CA LEU A 342 -22.62 12.15 4.01
C LEU A 342 -22.08 11.20 5.10
N VAL A 343 -22.65 11.20 6.30
CA VAL A 343 -22.33 10.22 7.37
C VAL A 343 -22.77 8.81 6.95
N VAL A 344 -23.96 8.66 6.35
CA VAL A 344 -24.40 7.37 5.79
C VAL A 344 -23.42 6.87 4.73
N LEU A 345 -22.94 7.76 3.85
CA LEU A 345 -21.91 7.42 2.87
C LEU A 345 -20.55 7.08 3.51
N GLY A 346 -20.26 7.61 4.69
CA GLY A 346 -19.02 7.37 5.45
C GLY A 346 -18.87 5.96 6.00
N LEU A 347 -19.96 5.21 6.11
CA LEU A 347 -19.93 3.80 6.49
C LEU A 347 -19.39 2.91 5.35
N VAL A 348 -19.76 3.24 4.10
CA VAL A 348 -19.43 2.46 2.91
C VAL A 348 -17.93 2.19 2.74
N PRO A 349 -17.00 3.17 2.82
CA PRO A 349 -15.58 2.91 2.60
C PRO A 349 -14.96 1.97 3.65
N LEU A 350 -15.48 1.97 4.88
CA LEU A 350 -14.99 1.10 5.96
C LEU A 350 -15.46 -0.34 5.75
N LEU A 351 -16.75 -0.53 5.42
CA LEU A 351 -17.29 -1.85 5.10
C LEU A 351 -16.68 -2.43 3.81
N ALA A 352 -16.55 -1.60 2.77
CA ALA A 352 -15.94 -1.97 1.51
C ALA A 352 -14.48 -2.40 1.72
N SER A 353 -13.67 -1.62 2.44
CA SER A 353 -12.28 -1.99 2.70
C SER A 353 -12.14 -3.25 3.52
N SER A 354 -12.96 -3.38 4.57
CA SER A 354 -12.93 -4.56 5.40
C SER A 354 -13.28 -5.82 4.61
N SER A 355 -14.39 -5.78 3.87
CA SER A 355 -14.85 -6.91 3.06
C SER A 355 -13.81 -7.30 2.01
N ASN A 356 -13.20 -6.30 1.36
CA ASN A 356 -12.15 -6.52 0.37
C ASN A 356 -10.93 -7.25 0.97
N LEU A 357 -10.49 -6.82 2.15
CA LEU A 357 -9.31 -7.37 2.82
C LEU A 357 -9.58 -8.73 3.46
N ILE A 358 -10.78 -8.94 4.02
CA ILE A 358 -11.23 -10.25 4.51
C ILE A 358 -11.28 -11.25 3.36
N ALA A 359 -11.86 -10.86 2.22
CA ALA A 359 -11.90 -11.69 1.03
C ALA A 359 -10.49 -11.99 0.49
N THR A 360 -9.57 -11.02 0.57
CA THR A 360 -8.16 -11.20 0.17
C THR A 360 -7.44 -12.28 1.01
N MET A 361 -7.87 -12.52 2.25
CA MET A 361 -7.30 -13.55 3.12
C MET A 361 -7.92 -14.94 2.92
N GLN A 362 -8.98 -15.07 2.12
CA GLN A 362 -9.66 -16.34 1.91
C GLN A 362 -8.69 -17.42 1.40
N GLY A 363 -8.80 -18.62 1.97
CA GLY A 363 -7.89 -19.74 1.69
C GLY A 363 -6.49 -19.64 2.29
N ARG A 364 -6.10 -18.50 2.88
CA ARG A 364 -4.73 -18.28 3.44
C ARG A 364 -4.71 -17.66 4.85
N TRP A 365 -5.80 -17.81 5.60
CA TRP A 365 -5.92 -17.31 6.98
C TRP A 365 -4.80 -17.79 7.89
N GLU A 366 -4.42 -19.07 7.78
CA GLU A 366 -3.36 -19.64 8.61
C GLU A 366 -2.01 -18.92 8.42
N LYS A 367 -1.66 -18.58 7.17
CA LYS A 367 -0.44 -17.83 6.84
C LYS A 367 -0.45 -16.43 7.44
N VAL A 368 -1.59 -15.74 7.37
CA VAL A 368 -1.74 -14.39 7.91
C VAL A 368 -1.69 -14.39 9.44
N LEU A 369 -2.42 -15.30 10.08
CA LEU A 369 -2.50 -15.40 11.54
C LEU A 369 -1.22 -15.97 12.18
N ALA A 370 -0.40 -16.71 11.43
CA ALA A 370 0.89 -17.20 11.91
C ALA A 370 1.91 -16.06 12.15
N SER A 371 1.77 -14.94 11.44
CA SER A 371 2.57 -13.73 11.65
C SER A 371 1.91 -12.85 12.72
N PRO A 372 2.60 -12.43 13.80
CA PRO A 372 2.02 -11.53 14.80
C PRO A 372 1.50 -10.22 14.20
N GLY A 373 2.22 -9.64 13.22
CA GLY A 373 1.77 -8.43 12.53
C GLY A 373 0.59 -8.68 11.59
N GLY A 374 0.54 -9.86 10.97
CA GLY A 374 -0.61 -10.29 10.16
C GLY A 374 -1.86 -10.52 11.01
N ALA A 375 -1.73 -11.20 12.14
CA ALA A 375 -2.81 -11.41 13.11
C ALA A 375 -3.39 -10.09 13.63
N ALA A 376 -2.52 -9.13 13.95
CA ALA A 376 -2.94 -7.80 14.40
C ALA A 376 -3.71 -7.04 13.31
N SER A 377 -3.20 -7.02 12.07
CA SER A 377 -3.87 -6.38 10.93
C SER A 377 -5.21 -7.04 10.60
N ALA A 378 -5.25 -8.38 10.52
CA ALA A 378 -6.47 -9.14 10.25
C ALA A 378 -7.53 -8.89 11.32
N SER A 379 -7.14 -8.84 12.60
CA SER A 379 -8.05 -8.56 13.71
C SER A 379 -8.59 -7.13 13.64
N ALA A 380 -7.74 -6.14 13.35
CA ALA A 380 -8.17 -4.75 13.17
C ALA A 380 -9.18 -4.62 12.01
N VAL A 381 -8.94 -5.29 10.89
CA VAL A 381 -9.84 -5.33 9.74
C VAL A 381 -11.17 -5.98 10.11
N LEU A 382 -11.16 -7.11 10.83
CA LEU A 382 -12.39 -7.79 11.27
C LEU A 382 -13.23 -6.95 12.24
N LEU A 383 -12.58 -6.16 13.11
CA LEU A 383 -13.25 -5.33 14.11
C LEU A 383 -13.76 -4.00 13.54
N LEU A 384 -13.14 -3.50 12.47
CA LEU A 384 -13.47 -2.19 11.88
C LEU A 384 -14.95 -2.06 11.49
N PRO A 385 -15.63 -3.02 10.81
CA PRO A 385 -17.06 -2.95 10.53
C PRO A 385 -17.93 -2.80 11.77
N ILE A 386 -17.57 -3.49 12.86
CA ILE A 386 -18.35 -3.48 14.10
C ILE A 386 -18.24 -2.11 14.74
N VAL A 387 -17.02 -1.58 14.85
CA VAL A 387 -16.76 -0.23 15.39
C VAL A 387 -17.41 0.84 14.50
N ALA A 388 -17.33 0.71 13.18
CA ALA A 388 -17.93 1.63 12.23
C ALA A 388 -19.47 1.64 12.33
N LEU A 389 -20.11 0.49 12.52
CA LEU A 389 -21.56 0.39 12.71
C LEU A 389 -22.00 1.02 14.04
N MET A 390 -21.25 0.79 15.12
CA MET A 390 -21.53 1.46 16.40
C MET A 390 -21.40 2.98 16.26
N GLY A 391 -20.30 3.44 15.64
CA GLY A 391 -20.05 4.86 15.38
C GLY A 391 -21.12 5.49 14.48
N PHE A 392 -21.62 4.76 13.49
CA PHE A 392 -22.69 5.25 12.62
C PHE A 392 -23.95 5.64 13.40
N PHE A 393 -24.41 4.82 14.34
CA PHE A 393 -25.59 5.14 15.14
C PHE A 393 -25.36 6.28 16.13
N SER A 394 -24.22 6.27 16.84
CA SER A 394 -23.90 7.32 17.81
C SER A 394 -23.58 8.66 17.13
N SER A 395 -22.96 8.66 15.96
CA SER A 395 -22.64 9.88 15.22
C SER A 395 -23.87 10.60 14.68
N LEU A 396 -24.94 9.88 14.32
CA LEU A 396 -26.20 10.49 13.91
C LEU A 396 -26.93 11.17 15.07
N ASP A 397 -26.79 10.67 16.30
CA ASP A 397 -27.33 11.32 17.50
C ASP A 397 -26.49 12.56 17.85
N GLU A 398 -25.16 12.42 17.81
CA GLU A 398 -24.21 13.47 18.17
C GLU A 398 -24.26 14.67 17.20
N ILE A 399 -24.30 14.42 15.88
CA ILE A 399 -24.31 15.51 14.88
C ILE A 399 -25.55 16.40 15.00
N ASN A 400 -26.67 15.84 15.43
CA ASN A 400 -27.93 16.55 15.65
C ASN A 400 -27.94 17.30 17.00
N GLY A 401 -26.90 17.16 17.83
CA GLY A 401 -26.84 17.74 19.17
C GLY A 401 -27.92 17.19 20.11
N ALA A 402 -28.46 16.01 19.80
CA ALA A 402 -29.53 15.42 20.60
C ALA A 402 -28.97 14.78 21.88
N HIS A 403 -27.73 14.28 21.81
CA HIS A 403 -26.96 13.71 22.92
C HIS A 403 -27.75 12.68 23.77
N ASN A 404 -28.70 11.96 23.16
CA ASN A 404 -29.48 10.93 23.83
C ASN A 404 -28.65 9.67 24.09
N MET A 405 -27.61 9.43 23.28
CA MET A 405 -26.68 8.32 23.45
C MET A 405 -25.53 8.62 24.44
N GLY A 406 -25.56 9.77 25.13
CA GLY A 406 -24.62 10.11 26.19
C GLY A 406 -23.15 9.88 25.80
N GLY A 407 -22.41 9.13 26.63
CA GLY A 407 -20.98 8.86 26.43
C GLY A 407 -20.62 7.85 25.33
N VAL A 408 -21.61 7.23 24.66
CA VAL A 408 -21.37 6.12 23.73
C VAL A 408 -20.44 6.51 22.59
N GLN A 409 -20.61 7.70 21.99
CA GLN A 409 -19.75 8.17 20.90
C GLN A 409 -18.28 8.22 21.34
N ALA A 410 -18.00 8.82 22.50
CA ALA A 410 -16.64 8.92 23.04
C ALA A 410 -16.04 7.54 23.36
N THR A 411 -16.85 6.59 23.82
CA THR A 411 -16.38 5.22 24.07
C THR A 411 -16.12 4.45 22.78
N VAL A 412 -16.96 4.60 21.75
CA VAL A 412 -16.73 4.03 20.42
C VAL A 412 -15.44 4.59 19.83
N ASP A 413 -15.21 5.89 20.00
CA ASP A 413 -14.00 6.59 19.55
C ASP A 413 -12.75 6.10 20.29
N HIS A 414 -12.84 5.94 21.62
CA HIS A 414 -11.79 5.29 22.40
C HIS A 414 -11.49 3.87 21.88
N GLY A 415 -12.55 3.10 21.59
CA GLY A 415 -12.46 1.78 20.99
C GLY A 415 -11.76 1.81 19.62
N LEU A 416 -12.12 2.73 18.73
CA LEU A 416 -11.46 2.87 17.43
C LEU A 416 -9.96 3.10 17.59
N LEU A 417 -9.56 4.08 18.40
CA LEU A 417 -8.16 4.50 18.49
C LEU A 417 -7.30 3.46 19.18
N TRP A 418 -7.75 2.93 20.32
CA TRP A 418 -7.02 1.88 21.01
C TRP A 418 -7.16 0.56 20.28
N LEU A 419 -8.36 -0.01 20.14
CA LEU A 419 -8.52 -1.36 19.59
C LEU A 419 -8.10 -1.43 18.12
N VAL A 420 -8.75 -0.71 17.22
CA VAL A 420 -8.47 -0.85 15.77
C VAL A 420 -7.14 -0.17 15.40
N GLY A 421 -6.95 1.08 15.84
CA GLY A 421 -5.74 1.86 15.58
C GLY A 421 -4.51 1.25 16.23
N GLY A 422 -4.60 0.83 17.50
CA GLY A 422 -3.51 0.19 18.21
C GLY A 422 -3.15 -1.20 17.66
N LEU A 423 -4.14 -2.03 17.27
CA LEU A 423 -3.85 -3.29 16.56
C LEU A 423 -3.18 -3.04 15.21
N MET A 424 -3.60 -2.01 14.47
CA MET A 424 -2.93 -1.64 13.22
C MET A 424 -1.50 -1.12 13.47
N ALA A 425 -1.27 -0.37 14.55
CA ALA A 425 0.07 0.02 14.96
C ALA A 425 0.94 -1.19 15.33
N LEU A 426 0.39 -2.20 16.01
CA LEU A 426 1.09 -3.47 16.26
C LEU A 426 1.40 -4.23 14.95
N ALA A 427 0.55 -4.12 13.93
CA ALA A 427 0.85 -4.67 12.60
C ALA A 427 2.07 -3.98 11.99
N VAL A 428 2.16 -2.64 12.08
CA VAL A 428 3.33 -1.87 11.65
C VAL A 428 4.57 -2.32 12.42
N TRP A 429 4.50 -2.44 13.74
CA TRP A 429 5.64 -2.81 14.58
C TRP A 429 6.11 -4.26 14.39
N GLY A 430 5.18 -5.16 14.12
CA GLY A 430 5.44 -6.59 13.96
C GLY A 430 5.89 -7.03 12.56
N LYS A 431 5.47 -6.29 11.52
CA LYS A 431 5.76 -6.64 10.10
C LYS A 431 6.59 -5.57 9.38
N LEU A 432 6.14 -4.31 9.36
CA LEU A 432 6.80 -3.26 8.58
C LEU A 432 8.12 -2.81 9.22
N PHE A 433 8.15 -2.63 10.54
CA PHE A 433 9.35 -2.13 11.21
C PHE A 433 10.60 -3.01 11.00
N PRO A 434 10.52 -4.36 11.11
CA PRO A 434 11.61 -5.24 10.69
C PRO A 434 12.10 -5.00 9.25
N GLU A 435 11.19 -4.75 8.30
CA GLU A 435 11.51 -4.47 6.89
C GLU A 435 12.12 -3.09 6.65
N VAL A 436 11.73 -2.10 7.45
CA VAL A 436 12.32 -0.75 7.46
C VAL A 436 13.78 -0.80 7.91
N VAL A 437 14.08 -1.62 8.92
CA VAL A 437 15.41 -1.71 9.52
C VAL A 437 16.29 -2.75 8.79
N GLY A 438 15.69 -3.65 7.99
CA GLY A 438 16.40 -4.74 7.32
C GLY A 438 16.84 -5.84 8.28
N ARG A 439 16.09 -6.04 9.38
CA ARG A 439 16.43 -6.97 10.47
C ARG A 439 15.30 -7.92 10.77
N ARG A 440 15.62 -9.07 11.37
CA ARG A 440 14.60 -10.01 11.86
C ARG A 440 13.96 -9.46 13.13
N LEU A 441 12.65 -9.65 13.25
CA LEU A 441 11.92 -9.31 14.48
C LEU A 441 12.57 -10.02 15.69
N SER A 442 12.91 -9.26 16.73
CA SER A 442 13.66 -9.77 17.89
C SER A 442 13.02 -10.98 18.56
N SER A 443 11.72 -10.93 18.85
CA SER A 443 10.99 -12.06 19.40
C SER A 443 9.58 -12.14 18.85
N ARG A 444 9.26 -13.25 18.17
CA ARG A 444 7.88 -13.57 17.75
C ARG A 444 6.97 -13.83 18.95
N SER A 445 7.50 -14.42 20.02
CA SER A 445 6.74 -14.69 21.24
C SER A 445 6.29 -13.41 21.94
N LYS A 446 7.20 -12.43 22.12
CA LYS A 446 6.84 -11.11 22.69
C LYS A 446 5.80 -10.39 21.84
N ALA A 447 5.94 -10.41 20.51
CA ALA A 447 4.94 -9.82 19.62
C ALA A 447 3.57 -10.51 19.73
N ARG A 448 3.53 -11.83 19.87
CA ARG A 448 2.27 -12.58 20.06
C ARG A 448 1.61 -12.27 21.41
N TRP A 449 2.40 -12.17 22.48
CA TRP A 449 1.90 -11.75 23.79
C TRP A 449 1.38 -10.32 23.79
N ALA A 450 2.12 -9.41 23.16
CA ALA A 450 1.66 -8.04 22.95
C ALA A 450 0.31 -8.02 22.22
N PHE A 451 0.18 -8.75 21.11
CA PHE A 451 -1.09 -8.86 20.37
C PHE A 451 -2.25 -9.30 21.27
N TRP A 452 -2.11 -10.39 22.03
CA TRP A 452 -3.20 -10.89 22.88
C TRP A 452 -3.56 -9.94 24.02
N LEU A 453 -2.56 -9.37 24.68
CA LEU A 453 -2.77 -8.39 25.75
C LEU A 453 -3.48 -7.13 25.22
N PHE A 454 -3.09 -6.68 24.03
CA PHE A 454 -3.66 -5.51 23.39
C PHE A 454 -5.10 -5.77 22.91
N LEU A 455 -5.34 -6.91 22.25
CA LEU A 455 -6.66 -7.31 21.78
C LEU A 455 -7.64 -7.50 22.94
N SER A 456 -7.27 -8.32 23.93
CA SER A 456 -8.15 -8.61 25.06
C SER A 456 -8.38 -7.39 25.96
N GLY A 457 -7.34 -6.61 26.23
CA GLY A 457 -7.45 -5.41 27.06
C GLY A 457 -8.22 -4.29 26.37
N GLY A 458 -7.95 -4.03 25.09
CA GLY A 458 -8.67 -3.01 24.32
C GLY A 458 -10.14 -3.35 24.10
N LEU A 459 -10.43 -4.58 23.68
CA LEU A 459 -11.80 -5.04 23.47
C LEU A 459 -12.58 -5.10 24.79
N GLY A 460 -11.99 -5.70 25.82
CA GLY A 460 -12.60 -5.83 27.14
C GLY A 460 -12.89 -4.49 27.80
N SER A 461 -11.93 -3.55 27.74
CA SER A 461 -12.13 -2.20 28.26
C SER A 461 -13.26 -1.47 27.52
N THR A 462 -13.26 -1.51 26.18
CA THR A 462 -14.28 -0.85 25.36
C THR A 462 -15.67 -1.40 25.65
N ILE A 463 -15.83 -2.73 25.75
CA ILE A 463 -17.10 -3.36 26.10
C ILE A 463 -17.55 -2.92 27.50
N SER A 464 -16.66 -2.93 28.48
CA SER A 464 -17.00 -2.53 29.86
C SER A 464 -17.41 -1.05 29.95
N MET A 465 -16.78 -0.17 29.16
CA MET A 465 -17.18 1.24 29.07
C MET A 465 -18.53 1.40 28.36
N LEU A 466 -18.78 0.68 27.26
CA LEU A 466 -20.07 0.71 26.59
C LEU A 466 -21.21 0.24 27.51
N MET A 467 -20.94 -0.79 28.32
CA MET A 467 -21.89 -1.23 29.34
C MET A 467 -22.18 -0.11 30.36
N ALA A 468 -21.14 0.61 30.80
CA ALA A 468 -21.33 1.76 31.69
C ALA A 468 -22.20 2.85 31.05
N ASP A 469 -21.95 3.16 29.77
CA ASP A 469 -22.70 4.18 29.05
C ASP A 469 -24.18 3.81 28.88
N PHE A 470 -24.48 2.57 28.46
CA PHE A 470 -25.88 2.11 28.31
C PHE A 470 -26.61 2.00 29.64
N VAL A 471 -25.92 1.59 30.72
CA VAL A 471 -26.49 1.61 32.07
C VAL A 471 -26.76 3.04 32.52
N SER A 472 -25.85 3.97 32.23
CA SER A 472 -26.03 5.39 32.55
C SER A 472 -27.26 5.96 31.85
N ILE A 473 -27.44 5.68 30.55
CA ILE A 473 -28.61 6.10 29.77
C ILE A 473 -29.88 5.52 30.39
N SER A 474 -29.92 4.21 30.61
CA SER A 474 -31.11 3.54 31.15
C SER A 474 -31.50 4.02 32.55
N MET A 475 -30.52 4.34 33.40
CA MET A 475 -30.77 4.84 34.76
C MET A 475 -31.23 6.30 34.75
N THR A 476 -30.66 7.11 33.85
CA THR A 476 -31.08 8.50 33.65
C THR A 476 -32.52 8.55 33.16
N ASP A 477 -32.87 7.71 32.18
CA ASP A 477 -34.24 7.58 31.67
C ASP A 477 -35.23 7.07 32.73
N ALA A 478 -34.76 6.23 33.65
CA ALA A 478 -35.55 5.75 34.78
C ALA A 478 -35.70 6.78 35.92
N GLY A 479 -35.05 7.94 35.82
CA GLY A 479 -35.12 9.02 36.82
C GLY A 479 -34.30 8.75 38.08
N VAL A 480 -33.22 7.96 38.00
CA VAL A 480 -32.29 7.73 39.13
C VAL A 480 -31.45 9.00 39.36
N GLU A 481 -31.50 9.57 40.57
CA GLU A 481 -30.83 10.84 40.90
C GLU A 481 -29.29 10.74 40.95
N ASP A 482 -28.74 9.62 41.42
CA ASP A 482 -27.29 9.38 41.49
C ASP A 482 -26.89 8.13 40.70
N VAL A 483 -26.77 8.32 39.38
CA VAL A 483 -26.31 7.29 38.45
C VAL A 483 -24.84 6.94 38.73
N SER A 484 -24.03 7.92 39.12
CA SER A 484 -22.56 7.78 39.23
C SER A 484 -22.12 6.73 40.24
N SER A 485 -22.83 6.60 41.37
CA SER A 485 -22.54 5.60 42.40
C SER A 485 -22.74 4.15 41.95
N HIS A 486 -23.49 3.94 40.86
CA HIS A 486 -23.76 2.62 40.29
C HIS A 486 -22.77 2.22 39.17
N LEU A 487 -21.97 3.17 38.66
CA LEU A 487 -21.08 2.94 37.52
C LEU A 487 -19.66 2.50 37.92
N GLY A 488 -19.28 2.67 39.19
CA GLY A 488 -17.91 2.42 39.65
C GLY A 488 -17.37 1.02 39.33
N GLY A 489 -18.21 -0.02 39.44
CA GLY A 489 -17.80 -1.39 39.09
C GLY A 489 -17.43 -1.58 37.62
N TYR A 490 -18.11 -0.88 36.71
CA TYR A 490 -17.81 -0.92 35.28
C TYR A 490 -16.50 -0.20 34.95
N TYR A 491 -16.26 0.97 35.55
CA TYR A 491 -15.01 1.70 35.34
C TYR A 491 -13.80 0.99 35.96
N LEU A 492 -13.95 0.35 37.13
CA LEU A 492 -12.90 -0.49 37.71
C LEU A 492 -12.56 -1.67 36.79
N THR A 493 -13.58 -2.37 36.28
CA THR A 493 -13.39 -3.50 35.36
C THR A 493 -12.74 -3.05 34.06
N SER A 494 -13.20 -1.92 33.49
CA SER A 494 -12.59 -1.31 32.32
C SER A 494 -11.11 -0.97 32.56
N ALA A 495 -10.77 -0.31 33.66
CA ALA A 495 -9.40 0.05 33.98
C ALA A 495 -8.49 -1.18 34.14
N ALA A 496 -8.98 -2.23 34.81
CA ALA A 496 -8.24 -3.48 34.98
C ALA A 496 -7.98 -4.20 33.64
N LEU A 497 -8.96 -4.21 32.74
CA LEU A 497 -8.80 -4.77 31.38
C LEU A 497 -7.87 -3.90 30.54
N PHE A 498 -8.02 -2.57 30.60
CA PHE A 498 -7.15 -1.63 29.89
C PHE A 498 -5.69 -1.73 30.34
N TYR A 499 -5.43 -2.06 31.61
CA TYR A 499 -4.07 -2.31 32.09
C TYR A 499 -3.36 -3.45 31.33
N ALA A 500 -4.10 -4.47 30.86
CA ALA A 500 -3.53 -5.48 29.98
C ALA A 500 -3.03 -4.87 28.67
N LEU A 501 -3.79 -3.93 28.08
CA LEU A 501 -3.36 -3.19 26.90
C LEU A 501 -2.10 -2.36 27.17
N VAL A 502 -2.00 -1.73 28.35
CA VAL A 502 -0.78 -1.01 28.76
C VAL A 502 0.42 -1.95 28.77
N MET A 503 0.32 -3.10 29.44
CA MET A 503 1.37 -4.11 29.45
C MET A 503 1.74 -4.57 28.03
N GLY A 504 0.73 -4.83 27.18
CA GLY A 504 0.94 -5.18 25.77
C GLY A 504 1.71 -4.12 25.00
N THR A 505 1.41 -2.84 25.23
CA THR A 505 2.10 -1.70 24.62
C THR A 505 3.58 -1.66 25.00
N PHE A 506 3.91 -1.84 26.29
CA PHE A 506 5.31 -1.90 26.75
C PHE A 506 6.06 -3.10 26.17
N VAL A 507 5.45 -4.29 26.17
CA VAL A 507 6.06 -5.50 25.59
C VAL A 507 6.34 -5.29 24.10
N ALA A 508 5.41 -4.70 23.36
CA ALA A 508 5.57 -4.41 21.95
C ALA A 508 6.65 -3.36 21.68
N ALA A 509 6.67 -2.26 22.42
CA ALA A 509 7.68 -1.21 22.30
C ALA A 509 9.10 -1.73 22.61
N ILE A 510 9.25 -2.55 23.66
CA ILE A 510 10.53 -3.19 23.98
C ILE A 510 10.96 -4.12 22.85
N ASN A 511 10.04 -4.92 22.29
CA ASN A 511 10.35 -5.82 21.18
C ASN A 511 10.76 -5.06 19.90
N LEU A 512 10.11 -3.93 19.64
CA LEU A 512 10.45 -3.02 18.54
C LEU A 512 11.86 -2.45 18.73
N ILE A 513 12.18 -1.90 19.89
CA ILE A 513 13.51 -1.35 20.18
C ILE A 513 14.57 -2.45 20.11
N SER A 514 14.27 -3.64 20.64
CA SER A 514 15.18 -4.80 20.59
C SER A 514 15.47 -5.25 19.16
N THR A 515 14.52 -5.05 18.23
CA THR A 515 14.67 -5.40 16.81
C THR A 515 15.77 -4.58 16.12
N LEU A 516 16.12 -3.40 16.65
CA LEU A 516 17.25 -2.60 16.15
C LEU A 516 18.61 -3.29 16.34
N PHE A 517 18.69 -4.21 17.31
CA PHE A 517 19.91 -4.93 17.68
C PHE A 517 19.86 -6.41 17.26
N SER A 518 18.77 -6.86 16.65
CA SER A 518 18.63 -8.22 16.13
C SER A 518 19.53 -8.49 14.93
N ASP A 519 19.74 -9.77 14.63
CA ASP A 519 20.47 -10.21 13.45
C ASP A 519 19.87 -9.66 12.14
N GLU A 520 20.75 -9.35 11.20
CA GLU A 520 20.37 -8.94 9.85
C GLU A 520 19.65 -10.09 9.13
N VAL A 521 18.72 -9.72 8.27
CA VAL A 521 18.12 -10.69 7.35
C VAL A 521 19.21 -11.03 6.34
N VAL A 522 19.75 -12.25 6.39
CA VAL A 522 20.55 -12.79 5.27
C VAL A 522 19.67 -12.70 4.04
N ALA A 523 20.12 -11.95 3.04
CA ALA A 523 19.43 -11.77 1.77
C ALA A 523 19.41 -13.10 1.01
N ASP A 524 18.49 -13.97 1.38
CA ASP A 524 17.86 -14.88 0.45
C ASP A 524 16.47 -14.33 0.16
N VAL A 525 16.15 -14.34 -1.13
CA VAL A 525 15.01 -13.70 -1.80
C VAL A 525 15.27 -12.23 -2.14
N ALA A 526 15.40 -11.99 -3.46
CA ALA A 526 15.26 -10.71 -4.15
C ALA A 526 14.13 -9.85 -3.54
N PRO A 527 14.11 -8.52 -3.72
CA PRO A 527 12.97 -7.72 -3.30
C PRO A 527 11.71 -8.40 -3.82
N VAL A 528 10.90 -8.95 -2.90
CA VAL A 528 9.59 -9.49 -3.24
C VAL A 528 8.89 -8.31 -3.89
N SER A 529 8.80 -8.34 -5.22
CA SER A 529 7.93 -7.43 -5.93
C SER A 529 6.59 -7.59 -5.25
N SER A 530 5.84 -6.51 -5.06
CA SER A 530 4.50 -6.58 -4.49
C SER A 530 3.51 -7.32 -5.41
N GLY A 531 4.01 -8.18 -6.29
CA GLY A 531 3.29 -9.11 -7.12
C GLY A 531 3.12 -10.45 -6.42
N MET A 532 2.11 -11.15 -6.88
CA MET A 532 1.75 -12.49 -6.44
C MET A 532 2.89 -13.50 -6.70
N ASP A 533 3.14 -14.47 -5.80
CA ASP A 533 4.16 -15.51 -6.05
C ASP A 533 3.74 -16.44 -7.20
N SER A 534 2.44 -16.77 -7.26
CA SER A 534 1.88 -17.62 -8.31
C SER A 534 0.40 -17.33 -8.59
N PHE A 535 0.01 -17.21 -9.86
CA PHE A 535 -1.38 -17.00 -10.31
C PHE A 535 -1.89 -18.25 -11.04
N GLU A 536 -2.98 -18.83 -10.57
CA GLU A 536 -3.65 -19.93 -11.28
C GLU A 536 -4.58 -19.37 -12.36
N LEU A 537 -4.28 -19.68 -13.61
CA LEU A 537 -5.04 -19.30 -14.78
C LEU A 537 -5.99 -20.45 -15.12
N GLN A 538 -7.31 -20.19 -15.04
CA GLN A 538 -8.30 -21.14 -15.52
C GLN A 538 -8.32 -21.18 -17.06
N PRO A 539 -8.71 -22.31 -17.67
CA PRO A 539 -8.86 -22.42 -19.12
C PRO A 539 -9.77 -21.33 -19.68
N GLY A 540 -9.25 -20.51 -20.59
CA GLY A 540 -9.98 -19.38 -21.20
C GLY A 540 -9.06 -18.27 -21.69
N SER A 541 -9.62 -17.21 -22.27
CA SER A 541 -8.85 -16.03 -22.69
C SER A 541 -8.80 -15.00 -21.57
N THR A 542 -7.59 -14.63 -21.14
CA THR A 542 -7.35 -13.57 -20.14
C THR A 542 -6.33 -12.58 -20.71
N SER A 543 -6.61 -11.27 -20.61
CA SER A 543 -5.67 -10.26 -21.12
C SER A 543 -4.53 -9.97 -20.13
N ILE A 544 -3.37 -9.55 -20.63
CA ILE A 544 -2.24 -9.10 -19.79
C ILE A 544 -2.67 -7.96 -18.86
N ARG A 545 -3.55 -7.07 -19.32
CA ARG A 545 -4.12 -6.01 -18.47
C ARG A 545 -4.95 -6.59 -17.32
N ASP A 546 -5.69 -7.66 -17.56
CA ASP A 546 -6.47 -8.34 -16.52
C ASP A 546 -5.55 -9.04 -15.51
N LEU A 547 -4.49 -9.72 -15.96
CA LEU A 547 -3.47 -10.34 -15.11
C LEU A 547 -2.74 -9.29 -14.25
N VAL A 548 -2.19 -8.24 -14.86
CA VAL A 548 -1.53 -7.14 -14.14
C VAL A 548 -2.51 -6.44 -13.19
N SER A 549 -3.78 -6.31 -13.56
CA SER A 549 -4.80 -5.72 -12.68
C SER A 549 -5.17 -6.60 -11.49
N LYS A 550 -4.99 -7.91 -11.61
CA LYS A 550 -5.12 -8.90 -10.53
C LYS A 550 -3.85 -8.99 -9.67
N GLY A 551 -2.91 -8.05 -9.78
CA GLY A 551 -1.69 -8.04 -8.96
C GLY A 551 -0.65 -9.07 -9.37
N VAL A 552 -0.75 -9.62 -10.58
CA VAL A 552 0.32 -10.39 -11.22
C VAL A 552 1.45 -9.40 -11.55
N GLY A 553 2.54 -9.50 -10.81
CA GLY A 553 3.78 -8.77 -11.07
C GLY A 553 4.62 -9.45 -12.14
N VAL A 554 5.75 -8.83 -12.49
CA VAL A 554 6.69 -9.39 -13.48
C VAL A 554 7.28 -10.73 -13.01
N ASP A 555 7.37 -10.94 -11.70
CA ASP A 555 7.93 -12.15 -11.09
C ASP A 555 6.86 -13.20 -10.74
N THR A 556 5.59 -12.99 -11.09
CA THR A 556 4.50 -13.92 -10.73
C THR A 556 4.50 -15.15 -11.61
N VAL A 557 4.58 -16.34 -11.00
CA VAL A 557 4.51 -17.62 -11.72
C VAL A 557 3.08 -17.94 -12.13
N ILE A 558 2.78 -17.95 -13.43
CA ILE A 558 1.45 -18.32 -13.93
C ILE A 558 1.35 -19.84 -14.07
N THR A 559 0.46 -20.47 -13.30
CA THR A 559 0.15 -21.89 -13.42
C THR A 559 -1.14 -22.05 -14.21
N ILE A 560 -1.07 -22.65 -15.40
CA ILE A 560 -2.24 -22.90 -16.24
C ILE A 560 -2.72 -24.31 -15.90
N ASN A 561 -3.88 -24.41 -15.24
CA ASN A 561 -4.49 -25.71 -15.02
C ASN A 561 -5.14 -26.15 -16.33
N ALA A 562 -4.60 -27.19 -16.96
CA ALA A 562 -5.25 -27.84 -18.09
C ALA A 562 -6.66 -28.27 -17.68
N ALA A 563 -7.64 -28.08 -18.56
CA ALA A 563 -8.99 -28.58 -18.33
C ALA A 563 -8.89 -30.08 -18.05
N LEU A 564 -9.23 -30.49 -16.83
CA LEU A 564 -9.53 -31.88 -16.56
C LEU A 564 -10.81 -32.19 -17.33
N GLU A 565 -10.66 -32.82 -18.48
CA GLU A 565 -11.77 -33.51 -19.14
C GLU A 565 -12.27 -34.62 -18.21
N GLY A 566 -13.52 -34.50 -17.78
CA GLY A 566 -14.33 -35.61 -17.29
C GLY A 566 -14.72 -35.58 -15.81
N GLY A 567 -16.03 -35.47 -15.56
CA GLY A 567 -16.64 -35.87 -14.28
C GLY A 567 -17.93 -35.13 -13.89
N GLU A 568 -19.04 -35.50 -14.54
CA GLU A 568 -20.48 -35.46 -14.16
C GLU A 568 -21.04 -34.58 -13.02
N GLU A 569 -22.14 -33.90 -13.40
CA GLU A 569 -23.38 -33.60 -12.66
C GLU A 569 -23.32 -32.89 -11.29
N ASP A 570 -23.70 -31.60 -11.27
CA ASP A 570 -24.99 -31.24 -10.65
C ASP A 570 -25.54 -29.94 -11.26
N SER A 571 -26.83 -29.95 -11.52
CA SER A 571 -27.57 -28.92 -12.24
C SER A 571 -28.25 -27.95 -11.28
N THR A 572 -28.24 -26.65 -11.59
CA THR A 572 -29.33 -25.74 -11.19
C THR A 572 -29.31 -24.50 -12.08
N GLU A 573 -30.25 -24.46 -13.03
CA GLU A 573 -30.61 -23.27 -13.80
C GLU A 573 -31.34 -22.25 -12.92
N VAL A 574 -30.98 -20.95 -13.02
CA VAL A 574 -31.95 -19.83 -13.01
C VAL A 574 -31.41 -18.71 -13.92
N GLY A 575 -32.26 -18.27 -14.85
CA GLY A 575 -31.89 -17.59 -16.09
C GLY A 575 -31.62 -16.07 -16.03
N VAL A 576 -30.93 -15.60 -17.08
CA VAL A 576 -30.74 -14.19 -17.41
C VAL A 576 -31.52 -13.90 -18.69
N SER A 577 -32.55 -13.09 -18.58
CA SER A 577 -33.27 -12.52 -19.73
C SER A 577 -32.52 -11.29 -20.26
N ALA A 578 -32.25 -11.30 -21.55
CA ALA A 578 -31.81 -10.15 -22.33
C ALA A 578 -33.02 -9.50 -23.02
N ALA A 579 -33.12 -8.18 -22.96
CA ALA A 579 -33.91 -7.38 -23.91
C ALA A 579 -33.27 -5.98 -24.07
N LEU A 580 -32.88 -5.70 -25.32
CA LEU A 580 -32.29 -4.46 -25.83
C LEU A 580 -33.27 -3.27 -25.82
N HIS A 581 -32.74 -2.05 -25.88
CA HIS A 581 -33.09 -1.08 -26.94
C HIS A 581 -31.96 -0.06 -27.18
N THR A 582 -31.67 0.19 -28.46
CA THR A 582 -30.67 1.10 -29.06
C THR A 582 -31.29 2.45 -29.46
N ASP A 583 -30.44 3.34 -30.02
CA ASP A 583 -30.70 4.57 -30.82
C ASP A 583 -30.50 5.87 -30.00
N GLU A 584 -29.77 6.92 -30.38
CA GLU A 584 -29.09 7.50 -31.58
C GLU A 584 -28.01 8.45 -31.00
N GLY A 585 -26.92 8.93 -31.61
CA GLY A 585 -26.37 8.95 -32.95
C GLY A 585 -25.27 10.03 -32.95
N VAL A 586 -24.13 9.77 -33.60
CA VAL A 586 -23.34 10.69 -34.44
C VAL A 586 -22.14 9.90 -34.97
N VAL A 587 -22.07 9.91 -36.29
CA VAL A 587 -21.22 9.11 -37.17
C VAL A 587 -19.79 9.68 -37.21
N MET A 588 -18.81 8.80 -36.98
CA MET A 588 -17.45 8.94 -37.53
C MET A 588 -17.16 7.68 -38.34
N PRO A 589 -16.47 7.80 -39.49
CA PRO A 589 -16.48 6.80 -40.55
C PRO A 589 -15.88 5.48 -40.10
N LYS A 590 -16.63 4.41 -40.34
CA LYS A 590 -16.16 3.03 -40.28
C LYS A 590 -15.01 2.92 -41.27
N ALA A 591 -13.79 2.70 -40.78
CA ALA A 591 -12.73 2.19 -41.63
C ALA A 591 -13.26 0.89 -42.24
N GLU A 592 -13.24 0.83 -43.56
CA GLU A 592 -13.67 -0.32 -44.34
C GLU A 592 -13.00 -1.60 -43.82
N PRO A 593 -13.68 -2.75 -43.89
CA PRO A 593 -13.00 -4.02 -43.69
C PRO A 593 -11.93 -4.12 -44.77
N VAL A 594 -10.65 -4.00 -44.38
CA VAL A 594 -9.56 -4.24 -45.31
C VAL A 594 -9.69 -5.70 -45.73
N LYS A 595 -10.01 -5.83 -47.02
CA LYS A 595 -10.10 -7.07 -47.79
C LYS A 595 -8.95 -8.00 -47.42
N ALA A 596 -9.26 -9.28 -47.26
CA ALA A 596 -8.29 -10.35 -47.38
C ALA A 596 -7.61 -10.20 -48.76
N ALA A 597 -6.36 -9.74 -48.75
CA ALA A 597 -5.47 -9.83 -49.89
C ALA A 597 -4.75 -11.18 -49.77
N PRO A 598 -4.82 -12.07 -50.76
CA PRO A 598 -3.96 -13.24 -50.79
C PRO A 598 -2.72 -12.92 -51.61
N VAL A 599 -1.55 -12.66 -51.00
CA VAL A 599 -0.26 -12.70 -51.73
C VAL A 599 0.94 -12.61 -50.78
N ASP A 600 1.77 -13.66 -50.77
CA ASP A 600 3.17 -13.78 -50.30
C ASP A 600 3.55 -13.18 -48.93
N ALA A 601 3.43 -13.98 -47.86
CA ALA A 601 3.92 -13.65 -46.52
C ALA A 601 5.44 -13.35 -46.48
N LEU A 602 6.20 -13.82 -47.47
CA LEU A 602 7.64 -13.59 -47.64
C LEU A 602 7.97 -12.23 -48.26
N ALA A 603 7.04 -11.59 -48.98
CA ALA A 603 7.25 -10.27 -49.58
C ALA A 603 7.32 -9.13 -48.54
N ALA A 604 6.97 -9.41 -47.29
CA ALA A 604 7.08 -8.47 -46.17
C ALA A 604 8.50 -8.38 -45.58
N PHE A 605 9.42 -9.27 -45.99
CA PHE A 605 10.80 -9.31 -45.52
C PHE A 605 11.77 -8.88 -46.62
N GLN A 606 12.93 -8.38 -46.23
CA GLN A 606 14.01 -8.10 -47.19
C GLN A 606 14.50 -9.43 -47.80
N PRO A 607 14.71 -9.52 -49.13
CA PRO A 607 15.03 -10.77 -49.81
C PRO A 607 16.31 -11.43 -49.27
N GLU A 608 17.27 -10.63 -48.83
CA GLU A 608 18.53 -11.09 -48.23
C GLU A 608 18.33 -11.82 -46.90
N LEU A 609 17.34 -11.40 -46.08
CA LEU A 609 17.01 -12.09 -44.82
C LEU A 609 16.26 -13.39 -45.09
N VAL A 610 15.50 -13.44 -46.18
CA VAL A 610 14.85 -14.68 -46.63
C VAL A 610 15.90 -15.68 -47.11
N ASP A 611 16.92 -15.22 -47.85
CA ASP A 611 18.03 -16.05 -48.30
C ASP A 611 18.87 -16.58 -47.12
N LEU A 612 19.13 -15.73 -46.11
CA LEU A 612 19.78 -16.13 -44.86
C LEU A 612 18.96 -17.20 -44.10
N ALA A 613 17.64 -17.04 -44.01
CA ALA A 613 16.77 -18.02 -43.37
C ALA A 613 16.73 -19.36 -44.14
N ARG A 614 16.76 -19.33 -45.49
CA ARG A 614 16.88 -20.55 -46.30
C ARG A 614 18.23 -21.23 -46.12
N TRP A 615 19.31 -20.46 -45.96
CA TRP A 615 20.65 -20.98 -45.66
C TRP A 615 20.71 -21.61 -44.26
N LEU A 616 20.08 -21.01 -43.25
CA LEU A 616 19.95 -21.62 -41.92
C LEU A 616 19.21 -22.96 -42.00
N LYS A 617 18.12 -23.02 -42.78
CA LYS A 617 17.34 -24.24 -42.99
C LYS A 617 18.13 -25.34 -43.73
N SER A 618 18.95 -25.00 -44.73
CA SER A 618 19.71 -25.99 -45.51
C SER A 618 21.02 -26.42 -44.85
N SER A 619 21.66 -25.54 -44.07
CA SER A 619 22.91 -25.82 -43.37
C SER A 619 22.71 -26.55 -42.04
N GLY A 620 21.49 -26.57 -41.48
CA GLY A 620 21.20 -27.15 -40.17
C GLY A 620 21.84 -26.39 -39.00
N THR A 621 22.36 -25.19 -39.25
CA THR A 621 23.02 -24.34 -38.24
C THR A 621 21.97 -23.60 -37.44
N THR A 622 22.11 -23.52 -36.11
CA THR A 622 21.17 -22.76 -35.27
C THR A 622 21.42 -21.25 -35.35
N THR A 623 20.43 -20.42 -35.02
CA THR A 623 20.59 -18.96 -34.95
C THR A 623 21.75 -18.55 -34.02
N ILE A 624 21.94 -19.30 -32.93
CA ILE A 624 23.00 -19.08 -31.94
C ILE A 624 24.37 -19.40 -32.53
N ASP A 625 24.50 -20.50 -33.28
CA ASP A 625 25.76 -20.87 -33.93
C ASP A 625 26.15 -19.87 -35.04
N LEU A 626 25.16 -19.32 -35.76
CA LEU A 626 25.38 -18.23 -36.71
C LEU A 626 25.87 -16.97 -35.98
N PHE A 627 25.21 -16.60 -34.88
CA PHE A 627 25.60 -15.43 -34.09
C PHE A 627 27.04 -15.55 -33.60
N MET A 628 27.43 -16.69 -33.02
CA MET A 628 28.80 -16.93 -32.55
C MET A 628 29.87 -16.89 -33.64
N LYS A 629 29.49 -17.16 -34.90
CA LYS A 629 30.42 -17.04 -36.05
C LYS A 629 30.55 -15.62 -36.57
N MET A 630 29.52 -14.79 -36.39
CA MET A 630 29.48 -13.41 -36.87
C MET A 630 30.04 -12.41 -35.86
N ASP A 631 29.89 -12.70 -34.56
CA ASP A 631 30.45 -11.93 -33.45
C ASP A 631 31.98 -12.11 -33.37
N LEU A 632 32.72 -11.29 -34.11
CA LEU A 632 34.18 -11.41 -34.27
C LEU A 632 34.94 -10.92 -33.03
N ASP A 633 34.37 -9.97 -32.28
CA ASP A 633 34.98 -9.41 -31.08
C ASP A 633 34.44 -9.99 -29.76
N SER A 634 33.43 -10.86 -29.84
CA SER A 634 32.77 -11.54 -28.72
C SER A 634 32.12 -10.58 -27.72
N ASP A 635 31.64 -9.42 -28.19
CA ASP A 635 30.97 -8.42 -27.36
C ASP A 635 29.50 -8.76 -27.05
N GLY A 636 28.96 -9.83 -27.64
CA GLY A 636 27.58 -10.29 -27.44
C GLY A 636 26.54 -9.50 -28.23
N THR A 637 26.98 -8.68 -29.19
CA THR A 637 26.16 -7.95 -30.16
C THR A 637 26.79 -8.06 -31.55
N ILE A 638 26.00 -7.93 -32.62
CA ILE A 638 26.53 -7.87 -33.99
C ILE A 638 26.42 -6.43 -34.49
N SER A 639 27.56 -5.81 -34.72
CA SER A 639 27.62 -4.49 -35.37
C SER A 639 27.32 -4.59 -36.87
N PRO A 640 26.94 -3.50 -37.56
CA PRO A 640 26.78 -3.50 -39.01
C PRO A 640 28.03 -3.97 -39.77
N PHE A 641 29.21 -3.69 -39.23
CA PHE A 641 30.47 -4.15 -39.83
C PHE A 641 30.61 -5.68 -39.74
N GLU A 642 30.34 -6.25 -38.57
CA GLU A 642 30.36 -7.70 -38.34
C GLU A 642 29.26 -8.44 -39.09
N PHE A 643 28.08 -7.82 -39.22
CA PHE A 643 26.99 -8.36 -40.01
C PHE A 643 27.42 -8.55 -41.47
N ARG A 644 28.12 -7.55 -42.03
CA ARG A 644 28.67 -7.60 -43.39
C ARG A 644 29.78 -8.63 -43.55
N GLU A 645 30.79 -8.62 -42.67
CA GLU A 645 31.89 -9.58 -42.74
C GLU A 645 31.38 -11.02 -42.54
N GLY A 646 30.41 -11.20 -41.64
CA GLY A 646 29.74 -12.48 -41.41
C GLY A 646 29.03 -13.00 -42.66
N LEU A 647 28.21 -12.18 -43.31
CA LEU A 647 27.52 -12.56 -44.55
C LEU A 647 28.48 -12.84 -45.72
N ALA A 648 29.57 -12.06 -45.82
CA ALA A 648 30.62 -12.28 -46.82
C ALA A 648 31.41 -13.58 -46.56
N SER A 649 31.69 -13.90 -45.29
CA SER A 649 32.42 -15.13 -44.91
C SER A 649 31.63 -16.42 -45.15
N LEU A 650 30.30 -16.33 -45.16
CA LEU A 650 29.38 -17.45 -45.34
C LEU A 650 28.97 -17.67 -46.81
N ASP A 651 29.50 -16.85 -47.74
CA ASP A 651 29.19 -16.88 -49.19
C ASP A 651 27.68 -16.77 -49.48
N ILE A 652 26.94 -16.02 -48.64
CA ILE A 652 25.48 -15.88 -48.73
C ILE A 652 25.13 -14.75 -49.70
N VAL A 653 25.61 -13.52 -49.46
CA VAL A 653 25.45 -12.34 -50.36
C VAL A 653 26.60 -11.34 -50.11
N ASP A 654 27.18 -10.76 -51.17
CA ASP A 654 28.08 -9.60 -51.08
C ASP A 654 27.27 -8.29 -51.15
N LEU A 655 27.08 -7.64 -50.01
CA LEU A 655 26.22 -6.46 -49.87
C LEU A 655 27.02 -5.16 -49.74
N PRO A 656 26.65 -4.09 -50.47
CA PRO A 656 27.25 -2.78 -50.27
C PRO A 656 26.89 -2.18 -48.90
N PRO A 657 27.72 -1.28 -48.34
CA PRO A 657 27.57 -0.80 -46.96
C PRO A 657 26.19 -0.20 -46.62
N TRP A 658 25.53 0.44 -47.58
CA TRP A 658 24.24 1.10 -47.37
C TRP A 658 23.04 0.14 -47.30
N ASP A 659 23.17 -1.11 -47.78
CA ASP A 659 22.09 -2.10 -47.70
C ASP A 659 22.20 -2.94 -46.41
N VAL A 660 23.42 -3.14 -45.90
CA VAL A 660 23.68 -3.74 -44.58
C VAL A 660 23.06 -2.92 -43.45
N GLU A 661 23.21 -1.60 -43.48
CA GLU A 661 22.61 -0.71 -42.48
C GLU A 661 21.07 -0.81 -42.44
N LYS A 662 20.43 -0.97 -43.61
CA LYS A 662 18.96 -1.16 -43.68
C LYS A 662 18.51 -2.50 -43.12
N LEU A 663 19.31 -3.55 -43.31
CA LEU A 663 19.02 -4.89 -42.78
C LEU A 663 19.12 -4.88 -41.25
N VAL A 664 20.22 -4.33 -40.72
CA VAL A 664 20.42 -4.19 -39.26
C VAL A 664 19.32 -3.35 -38.63
N THR A 665 19.00 -2.19 -39.21
CA THR A 665 17.91 -1.32 -38.70
C THR A 665 16.54 -2.02 -38.74
N SER A 666 16.34 -2.99 -39.64
CA SER A 666 15.06 -3.72 -39.72
C SER A 666 14.95 -4.86 -38.70
N MET A 667 16.06 -5.25 -38.09
CA MET A 667 16.15 -6.34 -37.11
C MET A 667 16.33 -5.84 -35.68
N ASP A 668 16.91 -4.65 -35.52
CA ASP A 668 17.06 -3.91 -34.26
C ASP A 668 15.68 -3.50 -33.71
N LEU A 669 15.26 -4.14 -32.61
CA LEU A 669 13.94 -3.92 -31.99
C LEU A 669 13.99 -2.90 -30.86
N ASP A 670 15.15 -2.73 -30.21
CA ASP A 670 15.34 -1.83 -29.07
C ASP A 670 15.95 -0.46 -29.44
N GLY A 671 16.44 -0.32 -30.68
CA GLY A 671 16.92 0.91 -31.29
C GLY A 671 18.36 1.28 -30.94
N ASP A 672 19.20 0.31 -30.55
CA ASP A 672 20.58 0.54 -30.14
C ASP A 672 21.60 0.56 -31.30
N GLY A 673 21.16 0.24 -32.52
CA GLY A 673 21.96 0.23 -33.75
C GLY A 673 22.83 -1.02 -33.94
N LYS A 674 22.65 -2.05 -33.12
CA LYS A 674 23.29 -3.36 -33.20
C LYS A 674 22.22 -4.46 -33.22
N ILE A 675 22.63 -5.72 -33.36
CA ILE A 675 21.71 -6.88 -33.29
C ILE A 675 22.14 -7.79 -32.13
N ASN A 676 21.22 -8.08 -31.21
CA ASN A 676 21.44 -9.09 -30.16
C ASN A 676 20.82 -10.46 -30.53
N ILE A 677 21.18 -11.51 -29.76
CA ILE A 677 20.70 -12.89 -30.03
C ILE A 677 19.16 -12.97 -30.05
N PRO A 678 18.41 -12.41 -29.07
CA PRO A 678 16.94 -12.41 -29.12
C PRO A 678 16.35 -11.78 -30.38
N GLU A 679 16.90 -10.65 -30.85
CA GLU A 679 16.43 -9.95 -32.04
C GLU A 679 16.61 -10.78 -33.31
N LEU A 680 17.81 -11.34 -33.49
CA LEU A 680 18.13 -12.22 -34.61
C LEU A 680 17.20 -13.44 -34.62
N ASP A 681 16.95 -14.06 -33.46
CA ASP A 681 16.13 -15.26 -33.33
C ASP A 681 14.65 -15.01 -33.61
N ILE A 682 14.09 -13.90 -33.11
CA ILE A 682 12.71 -13.50 -33.40
C ILE A 682 12.53 -13.28 -34.91
N HIS A 683 13.48 -12.60 -35.56
CA HIS A 683 13.41 -12.34 -36.99
C HIS A 683 13.52 -13.63 -37.82
N MET A 684 14.48 -14.50 -37.51
CA MET A 684 14.66 -15.76 -38.23
C MET A 684 13.46 -16.70 -38.01
N MET A 685 12.94 -16.81 -36.79
CA MET A 685 11.76 -17.62 -36.48
C MET A 685 10.53 -17.17 -37.28
N ARG A 686 10.31 -15.86 -37.38
CA ARG A 686 9.16 -15.31 -38.14
C ARG A 686 9.27 -15.63 -39.63
N ILE A 687 10.46 -15.56 -40.20
CA ILE A 687 10.71 -15.91 -41.61
C ILE A 687 10.59 -17.42 -41.81
N MET A 688 11.16 -18.25 -40.92
CA MET A 688 11.05 -19.72 -41.00
C MET A 688 9.61 -20.22 -40.88
N ASN A 689 8.79 -19.59 -40.04
CA ASN A 689 7.35 -19.90 -39.96
C ASN A 689 6.63 -19.55 -41.27
N SER A 690 7.00 -18.44 -41.93
CA SER A 690 6.45 -18.10 -43.25
C SER A 690 6.92 -19.05 -44.36
N LEU A 691 8.16 -19.54 -44.31
CA LEU A 691 8.71 -20.54 -45.25
C LEU A 691 8.04 -21.92 -45.07
N SER A 692 7.59 -22.26 -43.87
CA SER A 692 6.94 -23.54 -43.57
C SER A 692 5.47 -23.55 -43.98
N ALA A 693 4.83 -22.37 -44.02
CA ALA A 693 3.45 -22.22 -44.49
C ALA A 693 3.27 -22.39 -46.01
N GLU A 694 4.34 -22.25 -46.81
CA GLU A 694 4.30 -22.48 -48.27
C GLU A 694 4.42 -23.96 -48.69
N SER A 695 5.01 -24.82 -47.86
CA SER A 695 5.22 -26.24 -48.20
C SER A 695 3.96 -27.11 -48.05
N ASP A 696 2.98 -26.69 -47.26
CA ASP A 696 1.73 -27.45 -47.03
C ASP A 696 0.61 -27.14 -48.05
N GLY A 697 0.87 -26.25 -49.02
CA GLY A 697 -0.15 -25.71 -49.93
C GLY A 697 -0.26 -26.37 -51.31
N LYS A 698 0.45 -27.49 -51.57
CA LYS A 698 0.49 -28.07 -52.93
C LYS A 698 0.54 -29.60 -52.93
N ASP A 699 -0.64 -30.22 -52.77
CA ASP A 699 -1.03 -31.37 -53.58
C ASP A 699 -2.55 -31.45 -53.69
N THR A 700 -3.04 -31.55 -54.92
CA THR A 700 -4.46 -31.60 -55.29
C THR A 700 -4.83 -33.00 -55.77
N THR A 701 -5.96 -33.50 -55.25
CA THR A 701 -6.98 -34.37 -55.88
C THR A 701 -6.56 -35.75 -56.43
N ASP A 702 -7.10 -36.81 -55.82
CA ASP A 702 -8.06 -37.71 -56.48
C ASP A 702 -8.81 -38.58 -55.44
N GLU A 703 -10.05 -38.91 -55.76
CA GLU A 703 -11.10 -39.49 -54.89
C GLU A 703 -10.99 -41.01 -54.64
N ALA A 704 -11.73 -41.43 -53.61
CA ALA A 704 -12.50 -42.67 -53.44
C ALA A 704 -11.87 -43.87 -52.69
N ASP A 705 -12.45 -44.08 -51.51
CA ASP A 705 -13.02 -45.32 -50.96
C ASP A 705 -12.17 -46.41 -50.27
N GLU A 706 -12.78 -46.85 -49.17
CA GLU A 706 -12.75 -48.15 -48.48
C GLU A 706 -11.61 -48.49 -47.51
N ASP A 707 -11.93 -48.26 -46.23
CA ASP A 707 -12.21 -49.27 -45.19
C ASP A 707 -11.13 -50.26 -44.71
N ASP A 708 -11.14 -50.37 -43.38
CA ASP A 708 -10.83 -51.51 -42.53
C ASP A 708 -9.40 -52.09 -42.42
N SER A 709 -8.80 -51.72 -41.29
CA SER A 709 -8.43 -52.63 -40.20
C SER A 709 -7.04 -53.33 -40.21
N LYS A 710 -6.45 -53.26 -39.00
CA LYS A 710 -5.64 -54.28 -38.31
C LYS A 710 -4.16 -54.50 -38.70
N ASP A 711 -3.33 -54.00 -37.80
CA ASP A 711 -2.57 -54.78 -36.80
C ASP A 711 -1.04 -54.68 -36.86
N SER A 712 -0.52 -54.39 -35.67
CA SER A 712 0.77 -54.70 -35.06
C SER A 712 2.09 -54.52 -35.82
N THR A 713 2.93 -53.71 -35.15
CA THR A 713 4.37 -53.88 -34.86
C THR A 713 5.36 -53.87 -36.02
N ASP A 714 6.26 -52.88 -36.00
CA ASP A 714 7.67 -53.16 -35.73
C ASP A 714 8.42 -51.91 -35.24
N GLU A 715 9.26 -52.13 -34.24
CA GLU A 715 10.29 -51.23 -33.73
C GLU A 715 11.35 -50.93 -34.79
N VAL A 716 11.85 -49.70 -34.88
CA VAL A 716 13.25 -49.44 -35.25
C VAL A 716 13.79 -48.27 -34.43
N ALA A 717 14.76 -48.58 -33.58
CA ALA A 717 15.63 -47.66 -32.87
C ALA A 717 16.63 -46.97 -33.83
N GLU A 718 16.94 -45.69 -33.60
CA GLU A 718 18.07 -45.03 -34.23
C GLU A 718 19.16 -44.75 -33.18
N ASN A 719 20.18 -45.62 -33.18
CA ASN A 719 21.40 -45.50 -32.38
C ASN A 719 22.29 -44.39 -32.94
N THR A 720 22.43 -43.28 -32.23
CA THR A 720 23.53 -42.32 -32.44
C THR A 720 24.66 -42.66 -31.46
N SER A 721 25.73 -43.30 -31.95
CA SER A 721 26.92 -43.58 -31.13
C SER A 721 27.63 -42.29 -30.76
N LEU A 722 27.80 -42.02 -29.47
CA LEU A 722 28.59 -40.89 -28.97
C LEU A 722 30.08 -41.22 -29.09
N ASP A 723 30.83 -40.41 -29.85
CA ASP A 723 32.28 -40.59 -30.00
C ASP A 723 33.03 -40.28 -28.68
N GLU A 724 33.92 -41.20 -28.28
CA GLU A 724 34.70 -41.14 -27.04
C GLU A 724 35.58 -39.88 -26.93
N ALA A 725 36.02 -39.36 -28.08
CA ALA A 725 36.81 -38.13 -28.17
C ALA A 725 36.05 -36.90 -27.65
N SER A 726 34.76 -36.78 -27.98
CA SER A 726 33.87 -35.69 -27.59
C SER A 726 33.61 -35.70 -26.08
N LEU A 727 33.36 -36.89 -25.52
CA LEU A 727 33.07 -37.09 -24.11
C LEU A 727 34.30 -36.87 -23.21
N SER A 728 35.50 -37.07 -23.76
CA SER A 728 36.75 -36.80 -23.04
C SER A 728 37.00 -35.31 -22.75
N LEU A 729 36.39 -34.41 -23.54
CA LEU A 729 36.51 -32.96 -23.38
C LEU A 729 35.61 -32.40 -22.27
N LEU A 730 34.53 -33.09 -21.93
CA LEU A 730 33.55 -32.65 -20.93
C LEU A 730 34.06 -32.80 -19.49
N LYS A 731 33.61 -31.93 -18.59
CA LYS A 731 33.91 -32.07 -17.16
C LYS A 731 33.15 -33.27 -16.58
N LYS A 732 33.68 -33.89 -15.52
CA LYS A 732 33.02 -35.05 -14.88
C LYS A 732 31.57 -34.76 -14.48
N ALA A 733 31.26 -33.53 -14.05
CA ALA A 733 29.91 -33.12 -13.68
C ALA A 733 28.94 -33.17 -14.88
N GLU A 734 29.37 -32.75 -16.06
CA GLU A 734 28.57 -32.78 -17.28
C GLU A 734 28.31 -34.23 -17.74
N LEU A 735 29.31 -35.10 -17.61
CA LEU A 735 29.17 -36.53 -17.89
C LEU A 735 28.23 -37.26 -16.92
N VAL A 736 28.13 -36.79 -15.67
CA VAL A 736 27.19 -37.32 -14.67
C VAL A 736 25.75 -36.96 -15.05
N VAL A 737 25.52 -35.71 -15.46
CA VAL A 737 24.21 -35.25 -15.93
C VAL A 737 23.79 -36.02 -17.19
N LEU A 738 24.71 -36.16 -18.16
CA LEU A 738 24.46 -36.89 -19.40
C LEU A 738 24.16 -38.39 -19.15
N ALA A 739 24.83 -38.99 -18.17
CA ALA A 739 24.58 -40.37 -17.77
C ALA A 739 23.21 -40.53 -17.07
N GLU A 740 22.82 -39.57 -16.24
CA GLU A 740 21.51 -39.58 -15.56
C GLU A 740 20.34 -39.37 -16.54
N GLU A 741 20.51 -38.49 -17.54
CA GLU A 741 19.54 -38.28 -18.61
C GLU A 741 19.33 -39.52 -19.49
N ARG A 742 20.38 -40.33 -19.69
CA ARG A 742 20.31 -41.60 -20.44
C ARG A 742 20.02 -42.83 -19.58
N GLY A 743 19.81 -42.66 -18.27
CA GLY A 743 19.55 -43.77 -17.35
C GLY A 743 20.75 -44.70 -17.08
N ILE A 744 21.96 -44.24 -17.37
CA ILE A 744 23.23 -44.98 -17.23
C ILE A 744 23.88 -44.63 -15.87
N SER A 745 24.58 -45.58 -15.24
CA SER A 745 25.16 -45.38 -13.90
C SER A 745 26.26 -44.31 -13.86
N SER A 746 26.01 -43.21 -13.15
CA SER A 746 26.92 -42.07 -12.94
C SER A 746 28.05 -42.30 -11.89
N LYS A 747 28.14 -43.51 -11.30
CA LYS A 747 29.16 -43.85 -10.29
C LYS A 747 30.47 -44.32 -10.92
N GLY A 748 31.57 -43.63 -10.65
CA GLY A 748 32.92 -44.06 -11.04
C GLY A 748 33.92 -42.94 -11.28
N LYS A 749 35.08 -43.28 -11.89
CA LYS A 749 36.01 -42.30 -12.46
C LYS A 749 35.49 -41.80 -13.80
N LYS A 750 36.01 -40.66 -14.29
CA LYS A 750 35.58 -40.03 -15.55
C LYS A 750 35.66 -41.00 -16.74
N SER A 751 36.73 -41.80 -16.82
CA SER A 751 36.92 -42.85 -17.84
C SER A 751 35.79 -43.89 -17.83
N ASP A 752 35.33 -44.28 -16.64
CA ASP A 752 34.33 -45.34 -16.47
C ASP A 752 32.94 -44.88 -16.91
N ILE A 753 32.65 -43.59 -16.72
CA ILE A 753 31.38 -42.97 -17.15
C ILE A 753 31.39 -42.79 -18.68
N ILE A 754 32.53 -42.39 -19.26
CA ILE A 754 32.69 -42.25 -20.71
C ILE A 754 32.54 -43.62 -21.39
N ALA A 755 33.20 -44.67 -20.89
CA ALA A 755 33.08 -46.01 -21.44
C ALA A 755 31.64 -46.52 -21.48
N ARG A 756 30.85 -46.24 -20.43
CA ARG A 756 29.43 -46.61 -20.36
C ARG A 756 28.51 -45.75 -21.21
N LEU A 757 28.92 -44.54 -21.58
CA LEU A 757 28.18 -43.66 -22.47
C LEU A 757 28.43 -43.99 -23.95
N CYS A 758 29.51 -44.73 -24.23
CA CYS A 758 29.87 -45.24 -25.56
C CYS A 758 29.44 -46.69 -25.80
N GLU A 759 29.12 -47.46 -24.74
CA GLU A 759 28.40 -48.75 -24.80
C GLU A 759 26.92 -48.54 -25.09
#